data_AF-A0A162ZLD2-F1
#
_entry.id   AF-A0A162ZLD2-F1
#
_cell.length_a   1.000
_cell.length_b   1.000
_cell.length_c   1.000
_cell.angle_alpha   90.00
_cell.angle_beta   90.00
_cell.angle_gamma   90.00
#
_symmetry.space_group_name_H-M   'P 1'
#
loop_
_entity.id
_entity.type
_entity.pdbx_description
1 polymer ?
#
loop_
_entity_poly.entity_id
_entity_poly.type
_entity_poly.pdbx_seq_one_letter_code
_entity_poly.pdbx_strand_id
1 'polypeptide(L)'
;MAALAPLGTHTRPYRDYLTPSLHTRFVRASKYTLLLCYAMACWMGNWNHRGLDLLRARELLLIRLAVVWLWLPFGPTGIRTLLLFIPALAIYLLRIAQWHVGSRQTLTRAETFQKYFFRKNTIVTFIFYAFSAWLYNEVYTWSRTAEDRLNFTELGRAHERLKLNERPLYLRFLFLALAFAQTGVHLWNDYDRIHVPAMQPRTPGGQDAAAETPVRRGPKPRMVLLKQLQPMSITSLRLALLVAAVGSVSYFAGPRYLIWEYYYSFSRYFISLSKTSKPTGLAPFAPLVAKFVTEGTFLVLLWEFVNKAFDLYIAQEPLKNNKPITSDSKDPNGTLLNGLKSNKDANKAMAFWELALITEAFPDRRKTIYSEMERKKAATFQQVTDLCLAEIRLLVDRLNIGLDPTYQPAAASAVPQPTPSVDLVPQISQPLKDDKQVVALPPKPNTRWEHFEAATSGIAKLHSSPGNSQQAYGREAIHRGMKKAQEGAQQAESAASTASTKILSSPFGYVFSHSLPRRAKLVVLGAPFSRISLICNAITALTNLAVFSIAEDAIGRFHESVPAIVRTFTAAINKMDAYMASLQVHWSDKDTLAKPEGERKRVAEVEQVKDCLRKGLHNVLGSFEQYLSGMGMSRLEVSDAQKAAAVARQPEMMQAPAAR
;
A
#
# COMPACT_ATOMS: atom_id res chain seq x y z
N MET A 1 6.08 17.99 -38.25
CA MET A 1 5.00 18.99 -38.27
C MET A 1 3.85 18.51 -37.38
N ALA A 2 3.85 18.92 -36.10
CA ALA A 2 2.69 18.69 -35.24
C ALA A 2 1.60 19.68 -35.62
N ALA A 3 0.47 19.20 -36.14
CA ALA A 3 -0.64 20.05 -36.54
C ALA A 3 -1.24 20.74 -35.30
N LEU A 4 -1.32 22.07 -35.33
CA LEU A 4 -2.14 22.84 -34.39
C LEU A 4 -3.59 22.34 -34.53
N ALA A 5 -4.24 22.05 -33.40
CA ALA A 5 -5.61 21.56 -33.42
C ALA A 5 -6.54 22.65 -33.99
N PRO A 6 -7.42 22.34 -34.95
CA PRO A 6 -8.35 23.32 -35.47
C PRO A 6 -9.30 23.80 -34.36
N LEU A 7 -9.52 25.12 -34.31
CA LEU A 7 -10.40 25.77 -33.34
C LEU A 7 -11.79 25.09 -33.36
N GLY A 8 -12.26 24.65 -32.19
CA GLY A 8 -13.58 24.03 -32.04
C GLY A 8 -13.61 22.50 -31.98
N THR A 9 -12.47 21.79 -32.09
CA THR A 9 -12.47 20.33 -31.90
C THR A 9 -12.83 19.93 -30.47
N HIS A 10 -13.83 19.04 -30.32
CA HIS A 10 -14.22 18.51 -29.02
C HIS A 10 -13.06 17.73 -28.36
N THR A 11 -12.52 18.27 -27.27
CA THR A 11 -11.42 17.65 -26.53
C THR A 11 -11.87 16.33 -25.90
N ARG A 12 -11.17 15.24 -26.21
CA ARG A 12 -11.47 13.93 -25.61
C ARG A 12 -10.87 13.81 -24.20
N PRO A 13 -11.54 13.10 -23.27
CA PRO A 13 -10.99 12.80 -21.95
C PRO A 13 -9.66 12.06 -22.03
N TYR A 14 -8.73 12.41 -21.14
CA TYR A 14 -7.42 11.72 -21.01
C TYR A 14 -7.54 10.21 -20.79
N ARG A 15 -8.57 9.79 -20.02
CA ARG A 15 -8.87 8.39 -19.72
C ARG A 15 -9.04 7.54 -20.98
N ASP A 16 -9.54 8.11 -22.06
CA ASP A 16 -9.84 7.37 -23.29
C ASP A 16 -8.58 6.97 -24.05
N TYR A 17 -7.45 7.65 -23.84
CA TYR A 17 -6.14 7.27 -24.38
C TYR A 17 -5.33 6.43 -23.39
N LEU A 18 -5.45 6.73 -22.09
CA LEU A 18 -4.79 5.96 -21.05
C LEU A 18 -5.32 4.52 -20.99
N THR A 19 -6.64 4.32 -21.03
CA THR A 19 -7.25 2.99 -20.82
C THR A 19 -6.84 1.96 -21.90
N PRO A 20 -6.86 2.26 -23.20
CA PRO A 20 -6.37 1.34 -24.23
C PRO A 20 -4.86 1.04 -24.08
N SER A 21 -4.07 2.04 -23.65
CA SER A 21 -2.64 1.83 -23.39
C SER A 21 -2.41 0.87 -22.21
N LEU A 22 -3.18 1.02 -21.13
CA LEU A 22 -3.16 0.13 -19.97
C LEU A 22 -3.65 -1.27 -20.35
N HIS A 23 -4.70 -1.38 -21.15
CA HIS A 23 -5.20 -2.66 -21.65
C HIS A 23 -4.13 -3.40 -22.49
N THR A 24 -3.43 -2.68 -23.37
CA THR A 24 -2.34 -3.27 -24.17
C THR A 24 -1.21 -3.78 -23.28
N ARG A 25 -0.85 -3.04 -22.22
CA ARG A 25 0.16 -3.44 -21.23
C ARG A 25 -0.31 -4.64 -20.42
N PHE A 26 -1.58 -4.65 -20.03
CA PHE A 26 -2.22 -5.76 -19.35
C PHE A 26 -2.17 -7.04 -20.18
N VAL A 27 -2.61 -7.00 -21.45
CA VAL A 27 -2.55 -8.16 -22.36
C VAL A 27 -1.12 -8.69 -22.51
N ARG A 28 -0.12 -7.79 -22.59
CA ARG A 28 1.29 -8.19 -22.61
C ARG A 28 1.71 -8.90 -21.33
N ALA A 29 1.33 -8.39 -20.15
CA ALA A 29 1.59 -9.04 -18.87
C ALA A 29 0.90 -10.42 -18.79
N SER A 30 -0.38 -10.48 -19.13
CA SER A 30 -1.19 -11.70 -19.14
C SER A 30 -0.61 -12.78 -20.04
N LYS A 31 -0.02 -12.41 -21.19
CA LYS A 31 0.65 -13.38 -22.08
C LYS A 31 1.78 -14.13 -21.38
N TYR A 32 2.60 -13.45 -20.57
CA TYR A 32 3.69 -14.11 -19.83
C TYR A 32 3.16 -14.96 -18.68
N THR A 33 2.11 -14.50 -18.01
CA THR A 33 1.44 -15.30 -16.97
C THR A 33 0.81 -16.56 -17.57
N LEU A 34 0.19 -16.47 -18.75
CA LEU A 34 -0.33 -17.63 -19.46
C LEU A 34 0.77 -18.64 -19.80
N LEU A 35 1.96 -18.17 -20.16
CA LEU A 35 3.14 -19.03 -20.39
C LEU A 35 3.60 -19.72 -19.09
N LEU A 36 3.54 -19.04 -17.94
CA LEU A 36 3.81 -19.66 -16.64
C LEU A 36 2.73 -20.70 -16.27
N CYS A 37 1.45 -20.36 -16.46
CA CYS A 37 0.34 -21.31 -16.28
C CYS A 37 0.50 -22.54 -17.18
N TYR A 38 1.01 -22.36 -18.40
CA TYR A 38 1.28 -23.47 -19.32
C TYR A 38 2.38 -24.40 -18.78
N ALA A 39 3.47 -23.83 -18.27
CA ALA A 39 4.53 -24.61 -17.64
C ALA A 39 4.02 -25.37 -16.41
N MET A 40 3.20 -24.74 -15.56
CA MET A 40 2.54 -25.39 -14.43
C MET A 40 1.55 -26.47 -14.87
N ALA A 41 0.79 -26.24 -15.95
CA ALA A 41 -0.14 -27.23 -16.50
C ALA A 41 0.59 -28.45 -17.05
N CYS A 42 1.75 -28.26 -17.68
CA CYS A 42 2.64 -29.34 -18.11
C CYS A 42 3.17 -30.13 -16.91
N TRP A 43 3.61 -29.45 -15.85
CA TRP A 43 4.03 -30.08 -14.60
C TRP A 43 2.91 -30.93 -13.98
N MET A 44 1.70 -30.38 -13.92
CA MET A 44 0.52 -31.08 -13.42
C MET A 44 0.03 -32.21 -14.35
N GLY A 45 0.56 -32.32 -15.57
CA GLY A 45 0.27 -33.45 -16.44
C GLY A 45 0.77 -34.76 -15.84
N ASN A 46 0.15 -35.87 -16.21
CA ASN A 46 0.75 -37.17 -15.90
C ASN A 46 1.89 -37.41 -16.86
N TRP A 47 3.12 -37.32 -16.36
CA TRP A 47 4.34 -37.74 -17.05
C TRP A 47 4.53 -39.27 -16.96
N ASN A 48 3.50 -40.03 -16.58
CA ASN A 48 3.62 -41.46 -16.32
C ASN A 48 3.81 -42.25 -17.62
N HIS A 49 5.08 -42.30 -18.02
CA HIS A 49 5.74 -43.53 -18.42
C HIS A 49 5.71 -44.52 -17.24
N ARG A 50 4.73 -45.42 -17.23
CA ARG A 50 4.93 -46.82 -16.79
C ARG A 50 4.55 -47.74 -17.94
N GLY A 51 5.29 -47.59 -19.02
CA GLY A 51 5.42 -48.56 -20.12
C GLY A 51 6.87 -49.05 -20.24
N LEU A 52 7.67 -48.94 -19.18
CA LEU A 52 8.97 -49.60 -19.10
C LEU A 52 8.80 -50.96 -18.42
N ASP A 53 7.97 -51.81 -19.02
CA ASP A 53 8.22 -53.23 -19.16
C ASP A 53 7.11 -53.91 -19.99
N LEU A 54 7.58 -54.70 -20.96
CA LEU A 54 6.89 -55.59 -21.89
C LEU A 54 6.32 -55.01 -23.21
N LEU A 55 7.05 -55.34 -24.29
CA LEU A 55 6.72 -55.41 -25.73
C LEU A 55 7.03 -54.18 -26.61
N ARG A 56 8.30 -54.18 -27.04
CA ARG A 56 8.91 -53.53 -28.20
C ARG A 56 7.98 -53.42 -29.42
N ALA A 57 8.11 -52.28 -30.10
CA ALA A 57 7.81 -51.98 -31.52
C ALA A 57 6.55 -51.14 -31.84
N ARG A 58 5.66 -50.83 -30.89
CA ARG A 58 4.51 -49.90 -31.14
C ARG A 58 4.65 -48.52 -30.48
N GLU A 59 5.80 -48.21 -29.88
CA GLU A 59 6.01 -47.02 -29.03
C GLU A 59 6.45 -45.74 -29.75
N LEU A 60 7.02 -45.80 -30.97
CA LEU A 60 7.51 -44.57 -31.60
C LEU A 60 6.39 -43.62 -32.08
N LEU A 61 5.19 -44.15 -32.33
CA LEU A 61 4.04 -43.35 -32.74
C LEU A 61 3.35 -42.69 -31.54
N LEU A 62 3.21 -43.41 -30.42
CA LEU A 62 2.49 -42.95 -29.22
C LEU A 62 3.30 -41.95 -28.38
N ILE A 63 4.63 -42.09 -28.32
CA ILE A 63 5.52 -41.09 -27.70
C ILE A 63 5.46 -39.77 -28.49
N ARG A 64 5.39 -39.84 -29.83
CA ARG A 64 5.18 -38.65 -30.66
C ARG A 64 3.81 -38.02 -30.42
N LEU A 65 2.73 -38.80 -30.26
CA LEU A 65 1.40 -38.30 -29.92
C LEU A 65 1.33 -37.60 -28.55
N ALA A 66 1.93 -38.15 -27.50
CA ALA A 66 1.92 -37.54 -26.16
C ALA A 66 2.71 -36.22 -26.11
N VAL A 67 3.87 -36.15 -26.78
CA VAL A 67 4.66 -34.91 -26.91
C VAL A 67 3.92 -33.88 -27.77
N VAL A 68 3.19 -34.31 -28.81
CA VAL A 68 2.34 -33.46 -29.64
C VAL A 68 1.19 -32.85 -28.83
N TRP A 69 0.52 -33.61 -27.95
CA TRP A 69 -0.54 -33.07 -27.07
C TRP A 69 -0.02 -32.23 -25.88
N LEU A 70 1.26 -32.38 -25.52
CA LEU A 70 1.97 -31.51 -24.57
C LEU A 70 2.47 -30.20 -25.23
N TRP A 71 2.51 -30.13 -26.57
CA TRP A 71 2.96 -28.96 -27.34
C TRP A 71 1.82 -28.22 -28.07
N LEU A 72 0.68 -28.89 -28.30
CA LEU A 72 -0.48 -28.25 -28.92
C LEU A 72 -1.38 -27.58 -27.86
N PRO A 73 -1.67 -26.28 -28.01
CA PRO A 73 -2.54 -25.53 -27.07
C PRO A 73 -4.00 -26.01 -27.08
N PHE A 74 -4.37 -26.96 -27.95
CA PHE A 74 -5.73 -27.51 -28.09
C PHE A 74 -5.93 -28.85 -27.35
N GLY A 75 -4.96 -29.32 -26.56
CA GLY A 75 -5.07 -30.54 -25.76
C GLY A 75 -5.61 -30.35 -24.34
N PRO A 76 -5.71 -31.44 -23.54
CA PRO A 76 -6.05 -31.37 -22.11
C PRO A 76 -5.16 -30.43 -21.31
N THR A 77 -3.88 -30.32 -21.69
CA THR A 77 -2.92 -29.35 -21.13
C THR A 77 -3.32 -27.91 -21.42
N GLY A 78 -3.88 -27.62 -22.59
CA GLY A 78 -4.42 -26.31 -22.95
C GLY A 78 -5.64 -25.93 -22.12
N ILE A 79 -6.59 -26.86 -21.96
CA ILE A 79 -7.76 -26.67 -21.08
C ILE A 79 -7.30 -26.41 -19.64
N ARG A 80 -6.37 -27.22 -19.11
CA ARG A 80 -5.79 -27.01 -17.79
C ARG A 80 -5.09 -25.65 -17.67
N THR A 81 -4.36 -25.23 -18.70
CA THR A 81 -3.70 -23.92 -18.73
C THR A 81 -4.71 -22.79 -18.60
N LEU A 82 -5.83 -22.85 -19.34
CA LEU A 82 -6.90 -21.86 -19.24
C LEU A 82 -7.55 -21.87 -17.85
N LEU A 83 -7.80 -23.04 -17.28
CA LEU A 83 -8.35 -23.16 -15.94
C LEU A 83 -7.39 -22.62 -14.86
N LEU A 84 -6.08 -22.85 -14.98
CA LEU A 84 -5.05 -22.27 -14.09
C LEU A 84 -4.85 -20.78 -14.31
N PHE A 85 -5.19 -20.27 -15.48
CA PHE A 85 -5.17 -18.83 -15.76
C PHE A 85 -6.31 -18.09 -15.06
N ILE A 86 -7.45 -18.72 -14.77
CA ILE A 86 -8.56 -18.08 -14.04
C ILE A 86 -8.16 -17.63 -12.61
N PRO A 87 -7.49 -18.46 -11.78
CA PRO A 87 -6.89 -18.02 -10.51
C PRO A 87 -5.97 -16.80 -10.66
N ALA A 88 -5.10 -16.80 -11.67
CA ALA A 88 -4.23 -15.65 -11.96
C ALA A 88 -5.03 -14.40 -12.37
N LEU A 89 -6.07 -14.58 -13.19
CA LEU A 89 -6.96 -13.51 -13.64
C LEU A 89 -7.72 -12.89 -12.45
N ALA A 90 -8.14 -13.69 -11.48
CA ALA A 90 -8.78 -13.19 -10.26
C ALA A 90 -7.86 -12.19 -9.53
N ILE A 91 -6.57 -12.50 -9.38
CA ILE A 91 -5.61 -11.58 -8.76
C ILE A 91 -5.35 -10.35 -9.64
N TYR A 92 -5.33 -10.50 -10.97
CA TYR A 92 -5.28 -9.34 -11.87
C TYR A 92 -6.49 -8.40 -11.71
N LEU A 93 -7.70 -8.94 -11.61
CA LEU A 93 -8.91 -8.14 -11.41
C LEU A 93 -8.89 -7.41 -10.06
N LEU A 94 -8.43 -8.10 -9.01
CA LEU A 94 -8.19 -7.50 -7.70
C LEU A 94 -7.23 -6.29 -7.83
N ARG A 95 -6.08 -6.48 -8.48
CA ARG A 95 -5.08 -5.42 -8.71
C ARG A 95 -5.63 -4.25 -9.51
N ILE A 96 -6.41 -4.51 -10.57
CA ILE A 96 -7.05 -3.45 -11.38
C ILE A 96 -8.09 -2.67 -10.56
N ALA A 97 -8.81 -3.34 -9.66
CA ALA A 97 -9.84 -2.69 -8.84
C ALA A 97 -9.27 -1.84 -7.70
N GLN A 98 -8.09 -2.20 -7.18
CA GLN A 98 -7.57 -1.64 -5.93
C GLN A 98 -6.27 -0.82 -6.05
N TRP A 99 -5.64 -0.76 -7.23
CA TRP A 99 -4.37 -0.06 -7.35
C TRP A 99 -4.42 1.43 -7.01
N HIS A 100 -3.33 1.92 -6.44
CA HIS A 100 -3.15 3.33 -6.09
C HIS A 100 -1.73 3.80 -6.40
N VAL A 101 -1.56 5.10 -6.60
CA VAL A 101 -0.26 5.72 -6.86
C VAL A 101 0.29 6.27 -5.54
N GLY A 102 1.54 5.92 -5.22
CA GLY A 102 2.21 6.40 -4.01
C GLY A 102 2.05 5.49 -2.79
N SER A 103 2.89 5.67 -1.77
CA SER A 103 2.80 4.91 -0.52
C SER A 103 1.64 5.37 0.36
N ARG A 104 1.00 4.44 1.06
CA ARG A 104 0.02 4.78 2.11
C ARG A 104 0.70 5.50 3.27
N GLN A 105 0.10 6.58 3.74
CA GLN A 105 0.63 7.40 4.85
C GLN A 105 -0.38 7.50 5.99
N THR A 106 0.08 7.16 7.20
CA THR A 106 -0.66 7.30 8.47
C THR A 106 0.34 7.68 9.57
N LEU A 107 -0.16 8.15 10.71
CA LEU A 107 0.69 8.62 11.80
C LEU A 107 1.40 7.45 12.49
N THR A 108 0.66 6.39 12.81
CA THR A 108 1.19 5.15 13.42
C THR A 108 0.87 3.93 12.56
N ARG A 109 1.50 2.78 12.83
CA ARG A 109 1.21 1.52 12.10
C ARG A 109 -0.08 0.88 12.60
N ALA A 110 -0.35 1.01 13.89
CA ALA A 110 -1.60 0.58 14.50
C ALA A 110 -2.79 1.29 13.86
N GLU A 111 -2.68 2.59 13.63
CA GLU A 111 -3.70 3.35 12.90
C GLU A 111 -3.86 2.84 11.46
N THR A 112 -2.76 2.48 10.77
CA THR A 112 -2.83 1.82 9.46
C THR A 112 -3.66 0.54 9.56
N PHE A 113 -3.34 -0.32 10.52
CA PHE A 113 -4.03 -1.59 10.70
C PHE A 113 -5.51 -1.36 11.00
N GLN A 114 -5.86 -0.57 12.01
CA GLN A 114 -7.24 -0.33 12.41
C GLN A 114 -8.08 0.30 11.29
N LYS A 115 -7.51 1.27 10.56
CA LYS A 115 -8.22 1.98 9.48
C LYS A 115 -8.45 1.11 8.24
N TYR A 116 -7.55 0.16 7.95
CA TYR A 116 -7.60 -0.63 6.73
C TYR A 116 -8.06 -2.09 6.95
N PHE A 117 -7.98 -2.65 8.15
CA PHE A 117 -8.30 -4.07 8.39
C PHE A 117 -9.77 -4.40 8.07
N PHE A 118 -10.72 -3.59 8.54
CA PHE A 118 -12.15 -3.78 8.26
C PHE A 118 -12.64 -3.05 7.01
N ARG A 119 -11.73 -2.50 6.19
CA ARG A 119 -12.13 -1.84 4.95
C ARG A 119 -12.64 -2.89 3.97
N LYS A 120 -13.70 -2.55 3.23
CA LYS A 120 -14.28 -3.41 2.17
C LYS A 120 -13.20 -3.98 1.24
N ASN A 121 -12.19 -3.17 0.89
CA ASN A 121 -11.09 -3.60 0.02
C ASN A 121 -10.32 -4.80 0.60
N THR A 122 -10.03 -4.82 1.89
CA THR A 122 -9.29 -5.91 2.56
C THR A 122 -10.05 -7.22 2.56
N ILE A 123 -11.36 -7.16 2.81
CA ILE A 123 -12.25 -8.32 2.74
C ILE A 123 -12.29 -8.85 1.29
N VAL A 124 -12.40 -7.93 0.33
CA VAL A 124 -12.36 -8.28 -1.10
C VAL A 124 -11.02 -8.94 -1.46
N THR A 125 -9.87 -8.43 -0.99
CA THR A 125 -8.55 -9.05 -1.18
C THR A 125 -8.56 -10.50 -0.72
N PHE A 126 -9.05 -10.77 0.49
CA PHE A 126 -9.16 -12.13 1.02
C PHE A 126 -10.06 -13.01 0.14
N ILE A 127 -11.24 -12.53 -0.25
CA ILE A 127 -12.19 -13.27 -1.10
C ILE A 127 -11.54 -13.67 -2.43
N PHE A 128 -10.80 -12.76 -3.07
CA PHE A 128 -10.13 -13.04 -4.35
C PHE A 128 -9.00 -14.06 -4.19
N TYR A 129 -8.17 -13.97 -3.14
CA TYR A 129 -7.16 -15.00 -2.86
C TYR A 129 -7.78 -16.35 -2.49
N ALA A 130 -8.84 -16.36 -1.68
CA ALA A 130 -9.55 -17.57 -1.30
C ALA A 130 -10.20 -18.25 -2.53
N PHE A 131 -10.86 -17.48 -3.39
CA PHE A 131 -11.41 -17.97 -4.65
C PHE A 131 -10.31 -18.50 -5.58
N SER A 132 -9.20 -17.76 -5.72
CA SER A 132 -8.05 -18.19 -6.51
C SER A 132 -7.45 -19.50 -5.99
N ALA A 133 -7.30 -19.65 -4.68
CA ALA A 133 -6.73 -20.84 -4.07
C ALA A 133 -7.67 -22.05 -4.17
N TRP A 134 -8.96 -21.83 -3.92
CA TRP A 134 -9.99 -22.86 -4.07
C TRP A 134 -10.03 -23.39 -5.50
N LEU A 135 -10.12 -22.50 -6.50
CA LEU A 135 -10.19 -22.90 -7.90
C LEU A 135 -8.91 -23.61 -8.35
N TYR A 136 -7.72 -23.12 -7.98
CA TYR A 136 -6.46 -23.81 -8.26
C TYR A 136 -6.44 -25.23 -7.68
N ASN A 137 -6.89 -25.38 -6.43
CA ASN A 137 -6.95 -26.68 -5.77
C ASN A 137 -7.94 -27.65 -6.44
N GLU A 138 -9.10 -27.18 -6.90
CA GLU A 138 -10.04 -28.04 -7.64
C GLU A 138 -9.45 -28.46 -8.99
N VAL A 139 -8.80 -27.56 -9.73
CA VAL A 139 -8.10 -27.89 -10.99
C VAL A 139 -6.99 -28.91 -10.77
N TYR A 140 -6.23 -28.76 -9.69
CA TYR A 140 -5.22 -29.74 -9.29
C TYR A 140 -5.88 -31.10 -8.99
N THR A 141 -6.92 -31.13 -8.15
CA THR A 141 -7.62 -32.35 -7.75
C THR A 141 -8.21 -33.10 -8.94
N TRP A 142 -8.82 -32.38 -9.90
CA TRP A 142 -9.34 -32.98 -11.14
C TRP A 142 -8.26 -33.48 -12.10
N SER A 143 -7.05 -32.95 -11.98
CA SER A 143 -5.91 -33.37 -12.82
C SER A 143 -5.21 -34.62 -12.30
N ARG A 144 -5.58 -35.13 -11.12
CA ARG A 144 -4.95 -36.28 -10.46
C ARG A 144 -5.66 -37.59 -10.77
N THR A 145 -4.90 -38.68 -10.76
CA THR A 145 -5.42 -40.04 -11.02
C THR A 145 -6.02 -40.65 -9.76
N ALA A 146 -6.75 -41.76 -9.93
CA ALA A 146 -7.33 -42.51 -8.82
C ALA A 146 -6.27 -43.03 -7.80
N GLU A 147 -5.01 -43.18 -8.22
CA GLU A 147 -3.89 -43.61 -7.36
C GLU A 147 -3.61 -42.62 -6.23
N ASP A 148 -3.83 -41.33 -6.49
CA ASP A 148 -3.57 -40.28 -5.52
C ASP A 148 -4.62 -40.24 -4.39
N ARG A 149 -5.74 -40.97 -4.56
CA ARG A 149 -6.92 -41.03 -3.67
C ARG A 149 -7.34 -39.64 -3.19
N LEU A 150 -7.47 -38.69 -4.11
CA LEU A 150 -7.99 -37.33 -3.86
C LEU A 150 -9.47 -37.19 -4.26
N ASN A 151 -10.11 -38.29 -4.65
CA ASN A 151 -11.54 -38.31 -4.98
C ASN A 151 -12.37 -37.93 -3.75
N PHE A 152 -13.53 -37.32 -4.01
CA PHE A 152 -14.48 -36.87 -2.97
C PHE A 152 -14.96 -38.02 -2.08
N THR A 153 -15.17 -39.19 -2.67
CA THR A 153 -15.54 -40.43 -2.00
C THR A 153 -14.40 -41.43 -2.05
N GLU A 154 -14.28 -42.21 -0.99
CA GLU A 154 -13.42 -43.39 -0.93
C GLU A 154 -14.31 -44.63 -1.17
N LEU A 155 -14.01 -45.33 -2.25
CA LEU A 155 -14.55 -46.66 -2.51
C LEU A 155 -13.82 -47.61 -1.57
N GLY A 156 -14.52 -48.05 -0.52
CA GLY A 156 -14.02 -49.09 0.37
C GLY A 156 -13.92 -50.45 -0.34
N ARG A 157 -13.88 -51.53 0.43
CA ARG A 157 -14.02 -52.89 -0.14
C ARG A 157 -15.36 -52.99 -0.87
N ALA A 158 -15.48 -53.93 -1.82
CA ALA A 158 -16.67 -54.08 -2.68
C ALA A 158 -18.02 -54.24 -1.94
N HIS A 159 -18.01 -54.49 -0.64
CA HIS A 159 -19.20 -54.64 0.22
C HIS A 159 -19.41 -53.48 1.21
N GLU A 160 -18.54 -52.46 1.19
CA GLU A 160 -18.65 -51.28 2.05
C GLU A 160 -19.42 -50.16 1.34
N ARG A 161 -20.25 -49.44 2.10
CA ARG A 161 -20.89 -48.21 1.61
C ARG A 161 -19.85 -47.13 1.38
N LEU A 162 -20.15 -46.21 0.45
CA LEU A 162 -19.32 -45.06 0.14
C LEU A 162 -19.02 -44.25 1.41
N LYS A 163 -17.73 -43.99 1.65
CA LYS A 163 -17.23 -43.12 2.73
C LYS A 163 -16.73 -41.81 2.12
N LEU A 164 -16.82 -40.72 2.89
CA LEU A 164 -16.21 -39.46 2.50
C LEU A 164 -14.71 -39.50 2.73
N ASN A 165 -13.97 -38.87 1.83
CA ASN A 165 -12.53 -38.78 1.93
C ASN A 165 -12.10 -37.46 2.61
N GLU A 166 -11.32 -37.58 3.68
CA GLU A 166 -10.76 -36.42 4.40
C GLU A 166 -9.58 -35.76 3.68
N ARG A 167 -8.89 -36.47 2.79
CA ARG A 167 -7.69 -35.97 2.10
C ARG A 167 -7.91 -34.70 1.26
N PRO A 168 -8.91 -34.64 0.36
CA PRO A 168 -9.19 -33.41 -0.39
C PRO A 168 -9.68 -32.27 0.53
N LEU A 169 -10.36 -32.59 1.63
CA LEU A 169 -10.79 -31.61 2.62
C LEU A 169 -9.61 -30.95 3.33
N TYR A 170 -8.62 -31.76 3.74
CA TYR A 170 -7.38 -31.26 4.34
C TYR A 170 -6.58 -30.39 3.37
N LEU A 171 -6.44 -30.80 2.10
CA LEU A 171 -5.79 -29.95 1.09
C LEU A 171 -6.51 -28.62 0.90
N ARG A 172 -7.85 -28.63 0.76
CA ARG A 172 -8.66 -27.40 0.66
C ARG A 172 -8.42 -26.46 1.84
N PHE A 173 -8.35 -27.01 3.06
CA PHE A 173 -8.06 -26.22 4.26
C PHE A 173 -6.67 -25.58 4.19
N LEU A 174 -5.63 -26.34 3.81
CA LEU A 174 -4.28 -25.80 3.69
C LEU A 174 -4.18 -24.71 2.60
N PHE A 175 -4.84 -24.88 1.46
CA PHE A 175 -4.89 -23.85 0.41
C PHE A 175 -5.65 -22.59 0.86
N LEU A 176 -6.70 -22.74 1.67
CA LEU A 176 -7.40 -21.60 2.26
C LEU A 176 -6.52 -20.88 3.31
N ALA A 177 -5.78 -21.63 4.14
CA ALA A 177 -4.80 -21.07 5.06
C ALA A 177 -3.67 -20.33 4.30
N LEU A 178 -3.25 -20.86 3.15
CA LEU A 178 -2.28 -20.23 2.26
C LEU A 178 -2.82 -18.92 1.68
N ALA A 179 -4.09 -18.88 1.28
CA ALA A 179 -4.76 -17.66 0.83
C ALA A 179 -4.83 -16.60 1.94
N PHE A 180 -5.11 -17.01 3.18
CA PHE A 180 -5.10 -16.11 4.33
C PHE A 180 -3.71 -15.52 4.58
N ALA A 181 -2.68 -16.37 4.58
CA ALA A 181 -1.29 -15.95 4.74
C ALA A 181 -0.85 -14.99 3.61
N GLN A 182 -1.15 -15.32 2.36
CA GLN A 182 -0.84 -14.46 1.22
C GLN A 182 -1.61 -13.14 1.26
N THR A 183 -2.85 -13.13 1.73
CA THR A 183 -3.60 -11.88 1.95
C THR A 183 -2.85 -10.98 2.93
N GLY A 184 -2.33 -11.54 4.03
CA GLY A 184 -1.47 -10.83 4.96
C GLY A 184 -0.23 -10.25 4.28
N VAL A 185 0.48 -11.04 3.48
CA VAL A 185 1.66 -10.61 2.71
C VAL A 185 1.32 -9.49 1.73
N HIS A 186 0.23 -9.62 0.98
CA HIS A 186 -0.24 -8.64 0.01
C HIS A 186 -0.54 -7.28 0.65
N LEU A 187 -1.20 -7.29 1.82
CA LEU A 187 -1.50 -6.08 2.58
C LEU A 187 -0.26 -5.47 3.24
N TRP A 188 0.65 -6.32 3.73
CA TRP A 188 1.89 -5.88 4.37
C TRP A 188 2.86 -5.22 3.40
N ASN A 189 3.05 -5.83 2.23
CA ASN A 189 3.91 -5.32 1.18
C ASN A 189 3.22 -4.24 0.31
N ASP A 190 1.94 -3.97 0.56
CA ASP A 190 1.08 -3.04 -0.20
C ASP A 190 1.20 -3.28 -1.71
N TYR A 191 0.93 -4.52 -2.15
CA TYR A 191 1.08 -4.91 -3.55
C TYR A 191 0.28 -3.99 -4.48
N ASP A 192 -0.89 -3.49 -4.08
CA ASP A 192 -1.69 -2.55 -4.87
C ASP A 192 -0.99 -1.22 -5.25
N ARG A 193 0.14 -0.89 -4.61
CA ARG A 193 0.91 0.32 -4.89
C ARG A 193 1.62 0.25 -6.24
N ILE A 194 1.39 1.26 -7.08
CA ILE A 194 2.17 1.49 -8.30
C ILE A 194 3.18 2.60 -8.08
N HIS A 195 4.44 2.31 -8.37
CA HIS A 195 5.54 3.27 -8.29
C HIS A 195 5.63 4.09 -9.59
N VAL A 196 5.08 5.30 -9.57
CA VAL A 196 5.33 6.30 -10.60
C VAL A 196 6.62 7.05 -10.23
N PRO A 197 7.62 7.13 -11.11
CA PRO A 197 8.89 7.78 -10.80
C PRO A 197 8.69 9.28 -10.57
N ALA A 198 9.43 9.81 -9.59
CA ALA A 198 9.60 11.25 -9.38
C ALA A 198 10.76 11.72 -10.26
N MET A 199 10.43 12.35 -11.39
CA MET A 199 11.43 12.89 -12.32
C MET A 199 12.20 14.04 -11.66
N GLN A 200 13.42 14.29 -12.13
CA GLN A 200 14.23 15.41 -11.67
C GLN A 200 14.43 16.44 -12.79
N PRO A 201 14.52 17.74 -12.46
CA PRO A 201 14.75 18.79 -13.44
C PRO A 201 16.06 18.58 -14.21
N ARG A 202 16.05 18.92 -15.51
CA ARG A 202 17.22 18.76 -16.39
C ARG A 202 18.24 19.87 -16.12
N THR A 203 19.51 19.50 -15.93
CA THR A 203 20.61 20.47 -15.81
C THR A 203 20.99 21.02 -17.19
N PRO A 204 21.04 22.35 -17.38
CA PRO A 204 21.21 22.98 -18.69
C PRO A 204 22.60 22.84 -19.36
N GLY A 205 23.58 22.15 -18.74
CA GLY A 205 24.98 22.08 -19.22
C GLY A 205 25.42 20.81 -19.94
N GLY A 206 24.53 19.86 -20.21
CA GLY A 206 24.88 18.63 -20.96
C GLY A 206 24.89 18.86 -22.47
N GLN A 207 25.88 18.31 -23.18
CA GLN A 207 26.14 18.48 -24.63
C GLN A 207 24.94 18.21 -25.59
N ASP A 208 23.83 17.68 -25.10
CA ASP A 208 22.63 17.31 -25.88
C ASP A 208 21.43 18.27 -25.67
N ALA A 209 21.65 19.52 -25.27
CA ALA A 209 20.58 20.45 -24.84
C ALA A 209 19.48 20.72 -25.90
N ALA A 210 19.76 20.55 -27.20
CA ALA A 210 18.82 20.81 -28.30
C ALA A 210 18.38 19.55 -29.07
N ALA A 211 18.96 18.38 -28.80
CA ALA A 211 18.65 17.15 -29.52
C ALA A 211 17.54 16.34 -28.83
N GLU A 212 16.78 15.55 -29.60
CA GLU A 212 15.86 14.53 -29.07
C GLU A 212 16.67 13.49 -28.29
N THR A 213 16.84 13.71 -26.98
CA THR A 213 17.48 12.72 -26.11
C THR A 213 16.59 11.50 -26.00
N PRO A 214 17.10 10.27 -26.21
CA PRO A 214 16.31 9.07 -26.08
C PRO A 214 15.77 9.00 -24.64
N VAL A 215 14.45 8.93 -24.51
CA VAL A 215 13.79 8.80 -23.20
C VAL A 215 14.48 7.68 -22.41
N ARG A 216 14.92 7.97 -21.19
CA ARG A 216 15.65 7.04 -20.32
C ARG A 216 14.73 5.89 -19.89
N ARG A 217 14.58 4.89 -20.76
CA ARG A 217 13.68 3.76 -20.51
C ARG A 217 14.16 2.96 -19.32
N GLY A 218 13.21 2.63 -18.44
CA GLY A 218 13.41 1.59 -17.43
C GLY A 218 13.84 0.24 -18.06
N PRO A 219 14.41 -0.68 -17.26
CA PRO A 219 14.82 -1.99 -17.74
C PRO A 219 13.64 -2.73 -18.38
N LYS A 220 13.90 -3.47 -19.47
CA LYS A 220 12.86 -4.22 -20.20
C LYS A 220 12.10 -5.14 -19.22
N PRO A 221 10.77 -4.99 -19.05
CA PRO A 221 9.99 -5.72 -18.04
C PRO A 221 10.19 -7.23 -18.06
N ARG A 222 10.29 -7.82 -19.26
CA ARG A 222 10.55 -9.25 -19.46
C ARG A 222 11.85 -9.74 -18.80
N MET A 223 12.91 -8.94 -18.85
CA MET A 223 14.21 -9.31 -18.29
C MET A 223 14.18 -9.21 -16.77
N VAL A 224 13.45 -8.22 -16.23
CA VAL A 224 13.26 -8.08 -14.78
C VAL A 224 12.46 -9.26 -14.24
N LEU A 225 11.36 -9.65 -14.92
CA LEU A 225 10.57 -10.82 -14.53
C LEU A 225 11.39 -12.10 -14.51
N LEU A 226 12.17 -12.35 -15.56
CA LEU A 226 12.99 -13.56 -15.65
C LEU A 226 14.07 -13.61 -14.54
N LYS A 227 14.74 -12.48 -14.27
CA LYS A 227 15.74 -12.38 -13.20
C LYS A 227 15.13 -12.56 -11.80
N GLN A 228 13.88 -12.15 -11.62
CA GLN A 228 13.18 -12.22 -10.33
C GLN A 228 12.47 -13.57 -10.11
N LEU A 229 12.41 -14.46 -11.10
CA LEU A 229 11.70 -15.74 -10.98
C LEU A 229 12.31 -16.65 -9.90
N GLN A 230 13.63 -16.73 -9.83
CA GLN A 230 14.33 -17.52 -8.81
C GLN A 230 14.06 -17.01 -7.38
N PRO A 231 14.28 -15.72 -7.05
CA PRO A 231 14.00 -15.22 -5.69
C PRO A 231 12.50 -15.31 -5.34
N MET A 232 11.59 -15.15 -6.30
CA MET A 232 10.15 -15.38 -6.10
C MET A 232 9.87 -16.83 -5.71
N SER A 233 10.50 -17.80 -6.39
CA SER A 233 10.31 -19.23 -6.13
C SER A 233 10.78 -19.61 -4.73
N ILE A 234 11.91 -19.08 -4.27
CA ILE A 234 12.44 -19.32 -2.92
C ILE A 234 11.49 -18.74 -1.86
N THR A 235 11.01 -17.51 -2.06
CA THR A 235 10.05 -16.87 -1.15
C THR A 235 8.73 -17.64 -1.10
N SER A 236 8.26 -18.11 -2.26
CA SER A 236 7.05 -18.91 -2.40
C SER A 236 7.15 -20.24 -1.63
N LEU A 237 8.29 -20.92 -1.76
CA LEU A 237 8.56 -22.17 -1.05
C LEU A 237 8.59 -21.96 0.46
N ARG A 238 9.23 -20.89 0.95
CA ARG A 238 9.25 -20.56 2.39
C ARG A 238 7.85 -20.34 2.95
N LEU A 239 7.01 -19.61 2.23
CA LEU A 239 5.62 -19.38 2.65
C LEU A 239 4.82 -20.68 2.66
N ALA A 240 4.94 -21.50 1.60
CA ALA A 240 4.26 -22.78 1.50
C ALA A 240 4.68 -23.75 2.63
N LEU A 241 5.97 -23.82 2.97
CA LEU A 241 6.48 -24.63 4.07
C LEU A 241 5.96 -24.14 5.44
N LEU A 242 5.97 -22.84 5.67
CA LEU A 242 5.46 -22.25 6.91
C LEU A 242 3.96 -22.53 7.08
N VAL A 243 3.17 -22.36 6.01
CA VAL A 243 1.74 -22.67 6.03
C VAL A 243 1.50 -24.17 6.15
N ALA A 244 2.33 -25.03 5.56
CA ALA A 244 2.22 -26.47 5.73
C ALA A 244 2.37 -26.86 7.20
N ALA A 245 3.37 -26.32 7.90
CA ALA A 245 3.59 -26.58 9.32
C ALA A 245 2.46 -26.02 10.20
N VAL A 246 2.20 -24.71 10.11
CA VAL A 246 1.21 -24.02 10.96
C VAL A 246 -0.21 -24.47 10.63
N GLY A 247 -0.53 -24.63 9.36
CA GLY A 247 -1.82 -25.11 8.87
C GLY A 247 -2.11 -26.55 9.28
N SER A 248 -1.10 -27.44 9.26
CA SER A 248 -1.30 -28.81 9.74
C SER A 248 -1.62 -28.84 11.23
N VAL A 249 -0.85 -28.11 12.03
CA VAL A 249 -1.08 -28.01 13.48
C VAL A 249 -2.46 -27.42 13.76
N SER A 250 -2.82 -26.33 13.09
CA SER A 250 -4.11 -25.67 13.29
C SER A 250 -5.29 -26.57 12.90
N TYR A 251 -5.18 -27.33 11.81
CA TYR A 251 -6.21 -28.27 11.38
C TYR A 251 -6.52 -29.30 12.48
N PHE A 252 -5.48 -30.00 12.97
CA PHE A 252 -5.66 -31.05 13.97
C PHE A 252 -6.05 -30.53 15.35
N ALA A 253 -5.61 -29.33 15.72
CA ALA A 253 -5.88 -28.75 17.04
C ALA A 253 -7.30 -28.23 17.23
N GLY A 254 -8.03 -27.89 16.15
CA GLY A 254 -9.30 -27.17 16.29
C GLY A 254 -10.38 -27.54 15.27
N PRO A 255 -10.37 -26.92 14.08
CA PRO A 255 -11.54 -26.85 13.22
C PRO A 255 -11.82 -28.17 12.48
N ARG A 256 -10.94 -29.18 12.56
CA ARG A 256 -11.12 -30.47 11.88
C ARG A 256 -12.52 -31.07 12.08
N TYR A 257 -13.01 -31.12 13.32
CA TYR A 257 -14.33 -31.70 13.61
C TYR A 257 -15.46 -30.84 13.05
N LEU A 258 -15.40 -29.52 13.24
CA LEU A 258 -16.41 -28.58 12.74
C LEU A 258 -16.49 -28.60 11.20
N ILE A 259 -15.33 -28.55 10.54
CA ILE A 259 -15.24 -28.62 9.07
C ILE A 259 -15.75 -29.98 8.59
N TRP A 260 -15.41 -31.07 9.27
CA TRP A 260 -15.89 -32.41 8.92
C TRP A 260 -17.40 -32.53 9.04
N GLU A 261 -18.00 -32.06 10.13
CA GLU A 261 -19.46 -32.08 10.33
C GLU A 261 -20.18 -31.29 9.24
N TYR A 262 -19.70 -30.10 8.91
CA TYR A 262 -20.25 -29.31 7.81
C TYR A 262 -20.09 -30.02 6.46
N TYR A 263 -18.89 -30.51 6.16
CA TYR A 263 -18.60 -31.23 4.92
C TYR A 263 -19.46 -32.49 4.76
N TYR A 264 -19.62 -33.25 5.84
CA TYR A 264 -20.43 -34.46 5.89
C TYR A 264 -21.93 -34.15 5.73
N SER A 265 -22.44 -33.14 6.45
CA SER A 265 -23.82 -32.67 6.35
C SER A 265 -24.15 -32.20 4.93
N PHE A 266 -23.27 -31.37 4.35
CA PHE A 266 -23.41 -30.88 2.99
C PHE A 266 -23.42 -32.03 1.97
N SER A 267 -22.51 -32.99 2.11
CA SER A 267 -22.38 -34.11 1.18
C SER A 267 -23.59 -35.05 1.18
N ARG A 268 -24.31 -35.18 2.31
CA ARG A 268 -25.50 -36.01 2.43
C ARG A 268 -26.65 -35.56 1.53
N TYR A 269 -26.71 -34.28 1.15
CA TYR A 269 -27.71 -33.79 0.22
C TYR A 269 -27.52 -34.33 -1.20
N PHE A 270 -26.29 -34.72 -1.56
CA PHE A 270 -25.94 -35.14 -2.92
C PHE A 270 -25.64 -36.63 -3.03
N ILE A 271 -25.17 -37.28 -1.96
CA ILE A 271 -24.68 -38.66 -1.97
C ILE A 271 -25.24 -39.42 -0.77
N SER A 272 -25.69 -40.66 -1.00
CA SER A 272 -26.10 -41.59 0.05
C SER A 272 -24.88 -42.12 0.81
N LEU A 273 -24.62 -41.55 1.99
CA LEU A 273 -23.48 -41.87 2.85
C LEU A 273 -23.90 -42.80 4.01
N SER A 274 -22.93 -43.44 4.66
CA SER A 274 -23.17 -44.20 5.91
C SER A 274 -23.84 -43.33 6.99
N LYS A 275 -24.56 -43.89 7.96
CA LYS A 275 -25.28 -43.10 9.00
C LYS A 275 -24.35 -42.40 10.00
N THR A 276 -23.11 -42.86 10.14
CA THR A 276 -22.09 -42.30 11.03
C THR A 276 -20.72 -42.41 10.34
N SER A 277 -20.11 -41.28 9.99
CA SER A 277 -18.73 -41.26 9.50
C SER A 277 -17.91 -40.32 10.36
N LYS A 278 -16.96 -40.90 11.11
CA LYS A 278 -15.85 -40.14 11.70
C LYS A 278 -14.86 -39.77 10.59
N PRO A 279 -13.97 -38.78 10.81
CA PRO A 279 -12.89 -38.46 9.87
C PRO A 279 -12.11 -39.73 9.52
N THR A 280 -11.98 -40.03 8.22
CA THR A 280 -11.40 -41.30 7.73
C THR A 280 -9.88 -41.42 7.93
N GLY A 281 -9.21 -40.31 8.26
CA GLY A 281 -7.77 -40.25 8.44
C GLY A 281 -7.04 -39.81 7.18
N LEU A 282 -5.77 -39.41 7.34
CA LEU A 282 -4.95 -38.81 6.28
C LEU A 282 -3.79 -39.71 5.80
N ALA A 283 -3.81 -41.01 6.09
CA ALA A 283 -2.73 -41.91 5.70
C ALA A 283 -2.72 -42.16 4.17
N PRO A 284 -1.56 -42.13 3.50
CA PRO A 284 -0.25 -41.68 3.98
C PRO A 284 -0.14 -40.14 4.04
N PHE A 285 0.28 -39.63 5.20
CA PHE A 285 0.26 -38.18 5.48
C PHE A 285 1.40 -37.41 4.78
N ALA A 286 2.63 -37.93 4.82
CA ALA A 286 3.79 -37.24 4.25
C ALA A 286 3.67 -36.94 2.74
N PRO A 287 3.18 -37.87 1.88
CA PRO A 287 2.92 -37.57 0.48
C PRO A 287 1.87 -36.47 0.27
N LEU A 288 0.88 -36.36 1.16
CA LEU A 288 -0.16 -35.33 1.08
C LEU A 288 0.43 -33.94 1.39
N VAL A 289 1.27 -33.85 2.41
CA VAL A 289 2.00 -32.62 2.74
C VAL A 289 2.98 -32.24 1.62
N ALA A 290 3.72 -33.19 1.06
CA ALA A 290 4.64 -32.94 -0.06
C ALA A 290 3.91 -32.39 -1.30
N LYS A 291 2.72 -32.94 -1.61
CA LYS A 291 1.84 -32.41 -2.66
C LYS A 291 1.42 -30.98 -2.38
N PHE A 292 0.98 -30.68 -1.15
CA PHE A 292 0.64 -29.31 -0.76
C PHE A 292 1.84 -28.36 -0.85
N VAL A 293 3.03 -28.75 -0.36
CA VAL A 293 4.22 -27.89 -0.43
C VAL A 293 4.58 -27.58 -1.88
N THR A 294 4.54 -28.58 -2.75
CA THR A 294 4.86 -28.41 -4.19
C THR A 294 3.84 -27.50 -4.87
N GLU A 295 2.55 -27.82 -4.75
CA GLU A 295 1.48 -27.09 -5.44
C GLU A 295 1.17 -25.74 -4.81
N GLY A 296 1.30 -25.63 -3.49
CA GLY A 296 1.25 -24.37 -2.77
C GLY A 296 2.40 -23.44 -3.17
N THR A 297 3.60 -23.99 -3.42
CA THR A 297 4.72 -23.21 -3.95
C THR A 297 4.40 -22.66 -5.35
N PHE A 298 3.82 -23.47 -6.24
CA PHE A 298 3.42 -23.00 -7.57
C PHE A 298 2.31 -21.96 -7.52
N LEU A 299 1.31 -22.13 -6.66
CA LEU A 299 0.26 -21.14 -6.49
C LEU A 299 0.80 -19.80 -5.96
N VAL A 300 1.66 -19.82 -4.94
CA VAL A 300 2.28 -18.58 -4.44
C VAL A 300 3.20 -17.96 -5.50
N LEU A 301 3.96 -18.78 -6.23
CA LEU A 301 4.78 -18.29 -7.34
C LEU A 301 3.92 -17.62 -8.41
N LEU A 302 2.76 -18.19 -8.74
CA LEU A 302 1.81 -17.60 -9.67
C LEU A 302 1.30 -16.25 -9.17
N TRP A 303 0.93 -16.14 -7.89
CA TRP A 303 0.51 -14.89 -7.28
C TRP A 303 1.62 -13.83 -7.28
N GLU A 304 2.83 -14.17 -6.87
CA GLU A 304 3.99 -13.28 -6.87
C GLU A 304 4.34 -12.81 -8.30
N PHE A 305 4.29 -13.73 -9.26
CA PHE A 305 4.53 -13.43 -10.66
C PHE A 305 3.47 -12.46 -11.21
N VAL A 306 2.18 -12.70 -10.95
CA VAL A 306 1.08 -11.82 -11.38
C VAL A 306 1.23 -10.43 -10.79
N ASN A 307 1.47 -10.33 -9.48
CA ASN A 307 1.66 -9.05 -8.79
C ASN A 307 2.84 -8.27 -9.39
N LYS A 308 3.99 -8.92 -9.60
CA LYS A 308 5.16 -8.26 -10.17
C LYS A 308 5.00 -7.90 -11.64
N ALA A 309 4.37 -8.78 -12.43
CA ALA A 309 4.08 -8.51 -13.82
C ALA A 309 3.15 -7.30 -13.94
N PHE A 310 2.12 -7.21 -13.08
CA PHE A 310 1.25 -6.04 -13.05
C PHE A 310 2.03 -4.76 -12.75
N ASP A 311 2.87 -4.74 -11.69
CA ASP A 311 3.68 -3.58 -11.33
C ASP A 311 4.55 -3.11 -12.51
N LEU A 312 5.29 -4.02 -13.14
CA LEU A 312 6.26 -3.68 -14.19
C LEU A 312 5.61 -3.23 -15.49
N TYR A 313 4.42 -3.73 -15.82
CA TYR A 313 3.71 -3.36 -17.04
C TYR A 313 2.86 -2.11 -16.87
N ILE A 314 2.22 -1.91 -15.72
CA ILE A 314 1.43 -0.70 -15.47
C ILE A 314 2.32 0.50 -15.17
N ALA A 315 3.42 0.33 -14.45
CA ALA A 315 4.41 1.39 -14.18
C ALA A 315 5.30 1.74 -15.40
N GLN A 316 4.86 1.47 -16.62
CA GLN A 316 5.53 1.94 -17.83
C GLN A 316 5.20 3.41 -18.08
N GLU A 317 6.17 4.14 -18.62
CA GLU A 317 6.02 5.53 -19.05
C GLU A 317 4.78 5.70 -19.93
N PRO A 318 3.99 6.78 -19.80
CA PRO A 318 2.80 7.07 -20.62
C PRO A 318 3.18 7.43 -22.06
N LEU A 319 3.82 6.49 -22.76
CA LEU A 319 4.25 6.58 -24.14
C LEU A 319 3.58 5.47 -24.96
N LYS A 320 3.25 5.82 -26.21
CA LYS A 320 2.82 4.89 -27.25
C LYS A 320 3.69 5.12 -28.48
N ASN A 321 4.34 4.06 -28.97
CA ASN A 321 5.27 4.12 -30.11
C ASN A 321 6.34 5.23 -29.97
N ASN A 322 6.91 5.37 -28.76
CA ASN A 322 7.88 6.41 -28.40
C ASN A 322 7.37 7.85 -28.50
N LYS A 323 6.05 8.07 -28.57
CA LYS A 323 5.42 9.39 -28.50
C LYS A 323 4.54 9.49 -27.26
N PRO A 324 4.33 10.70 -26.70
CA PRO A 324 3.36 10.90 -25.61
C PRO A 324 1.99 10.38 -26.02
N ILE A 325 1.28 9.69 -25.11
CA ILE A 325 -0.02 9.06 -25.43
C ILE A 325 -1.08 10.06 -25.92
N THR A 326 -0.97 11.33 -25.52
CA THR A 326 -1.86 12.42 -25.98
C THR A 326 -1.63 12.80 -27.43
N SER A 327 -0.50 12.42 -28.04
CA SER A 327 -0.17 12.77 -29.43
C SER A 327 -1.10 12.13 -30.46
N ASP A 328 -1.80 11.05 -30.09
CA ASP A 328 -2.81 10.41 -30.92
C ASP A 328 -4.14 11.19 -30.92
N SER A 329 -4.29 12.19 -30.05
CA SER A 329 -5.49 13.02 -29.98
C SER A 329 -5.49 14.08 -31.08
N LYS A 330 -6.70 14.43 -31.56
CA LYS A 330 -6.90 15.59 -32.43
C LYS A 330 -6.51 16.90 -31.75
N ASP A 331 -6.70 16.96 -30.43
CA ASP A 331 -6.27 18.05 -29.56
C ASP A 331 -5.38 17.49 -28.43
N PRO A 332 -4.06 17.35 -28.67
CA PRO A 332 -3.15 16.75 -27.72
C PRO A 332 -3.03 17.51 -26.40
N ASN A 333 -2.91 18.84 -26.46
CA ASN A 333 -2.70 19.67 -25.28
C ASN A 333 -3.98 19.79 -24.44
N GLY A 334 -5.15 19.82 -25.07
CA GLY A 334 -6.43 19.85 -24.35
C GLY A 334 -6.69 18.54 -23.62
N THR A 335 -6.39 17.41 -24.26
CA THR A 335 -6.48 16.10 -23.63
C THR A 335 -5.52 15.99 -22.44
N LEU A 336 -4.30 16.54 -22.55
CA LEU A 336 -3.35 16.60 -21.44
C LEU A 336 -3.87 17.46 -20.27
N LEU A 337 -4.38 18.66 -20.55
CA LEU A 337 -4.98 19.56 -19.55
C LEU A 337 -6.15 18.90 -18.80
N ASN A 338 -7.00 18.15 -19.52
CA ASN A 338 -8.07 17.36 -18.89
C ASN A 338 -7.53 16.26 -17.97
N GLY A 339 -6.38 15.66 -18.30
CA GLY A 339 -5.68 14.70 -17.44
C GLY A 339 -5.16 15.35 -16.16
N LEU A 340 -4.49 16.51 -16.28
CA LEU A 340 -3.95 17.26 -15.14
C LEU A 340 -5.06 17.75 -14.17
N LYS A 341 -6.25 18.05 -14.71
CA LYS A 341 -7.45 18.45 -13.94
C LYS A 341 -8.30 17.26 -13.45
N SER A 342 -7.86 16.02 -13.65
CA SER A 342 -8.67 14.85 -13.29
C SER A 342 -8.81 14.70 -11.77
N ASN A 343 -10.03 14.42 -11.30
CA ASN A 343 -10.29 14.08 -9.89
C ASN A 343 -9.74 12.70 -9.50
N LYS A 344 -9.44 11.83 -10.47
CA LYS A 344 -8.85 10.51 -10.20
C LYS A 344 -7.34 10.64 -10.11
N ASP A 345 -6.78 10.42 -8.91
CA ASP A 345 -5.34 10.54 -8.64
C ASP A 345 -4.48 9.72 -9.61
N ALA A 346 -4.93 8.53 -9.98
CA ALA A 346 -4.30 7.68 -10.99
C ALA A 346 -4.11 8.39 -12.35
N ASN A 347 -5.19 8.98 -12.88
CA ASN A 347 -5.15 9.69 -14.16
C ASN A 347 -4.29 10.94 -14.07
N LYS A 348 -4.44 11.67 -12.96
CA LYS A 348 -3.68 12.90 -12.69
C LYS A 348 -2.18 12.61 -12.60
N ALA A 349 -1.78 11.58 -11.86
CA ALA A 349 -0.37 11.18 -11.73
C ALA A 349 0.25 10.77 -13.06
N MET A 350 -0.47 10.00 -13.88
CA MET A 350 0.00 9.63 -15.22
C MET A 350 0.10 10.85 -16.15
N ALA A 351 -0.82 11.80 -16.07
CA ALA A 351 -0.79 13.03 -16.86
C ALA A 351 0.38 13.95 -16.46
N PHE A 352 0.65 14.12 -15.16
CA PHE A 352 1.85 14.85 -14.69
C PHE A 352 3.15 14.16 -15.11
N TRP A 353 3.17 12.83 -15.11
CA TRP A 353 4.32 12.09 -15.60
C TRP A 353 4.52 12.26 -17.12
N GLU A 354 3.44 12.21 -17.91
CA GLU A 354 3.51 12.50 -19.34
C GLU A 354 3.98 13.94 -19.60
N LEU A 355 3.46 14.92 -18.86
CA LEU A 355 3.89 16.31 -18.97
C LEU A 355 5.40 16.44 -18.69
N ALA A 356 5.89 15.87 -17.60
CA ALA A 356 7.32 15.92 -17.30
C ALA A 356 8.16 15.29 -18.44
N LEU A 357 7.72 14.17 -19.01
CA LEU A 357 8.40 13.53 -20.15
C LEU A 357 8.35 14.40 -21.42
N ILE A 358 7.21 15.04 -21.70
CA ILE A 358 7.05 16.01 -22.80
C ILE A 358 8.10 17.11 -22.66
N THR A 359 8.20 17.70 -21.46
CA THR A 359 9.13 18.79 -21.20
C THR A 359 10.60 18.37 -21.27
N GLU A 360 10.91 17.11 -21.02
CA GLU A 360 12.28 16.60 -21.06
C GLU A 360 12.74 16.24 -22.47
N ALA A 361 11.94 15.45 -23.20
CA ALA A 361 12.41 14.72 -24.39
C ALA A 361 11.75 15.12 -25.71
N PHE A 362 10.65 15.90 -25.71
CA PHE A 362 9.85 16.15 -26.92
C PHE A 362 9.79 17.65 -27.29
N PRO A 363 10.79 18.19 -28.02
CA PRO A 363 10.85 19.62 -28.39
C PRO A 363 9.64 20.07 -29.22
N ASP A 364 9.20 19.26 -30.20
CA ASP A 364 8.03 19.57 -31.02
C ASP A 364 6.77 19.77 -30.17
N ARG A 365 6.57 18.90 -29.17
CA ARG A 365 5.41 19.02 -28.26
C ARG A 365 5.56 20.18 -27.29
N ARG A 366 6.77 20.48 -26.78
CA ARG A 366 7.00 21.69 -25.99
C ARG A 366 6.65 22.97 -26.74
N LYS A 367 7.11 23.11 -27.99
CA LYS A 367 6.79 24.27 -28.85
C LYS A 367 5.28 24.48 -28.99
N THR A 368 4.51 23.40 -29.13
CA THR A 368 3.03 23.51 -29.18
C THR A 368 2.40 24.06 -27.90
N ILE A 369 3.02 23.87 -26.73
CA ILE A 369 2.54 24.41 -25.45
C ILE A 369 2.69 25.93 -25.41
N TYR A 370 3.79 26.46 -25.96
CA TYR A 370 4.03 27.91 -26.06
C TYR A 370 3.16 28.56 -27.14
N SER A 371 3.05 27.95 -28.32
CA SER A 371 2.39 28.55 -29.47
C SER A 371 0.86 28.62 -29.36
N GLU A 372 0.24 27.80 -28.51
CA GLU A 372 -1.22 27.67 -28.43
C GLU A 372 -1.83 28.67 -27.43
N MET A 373 -2.19 29.85 -27.95
CA MET A 373 -2.71 30.98 -27.16
C MET A 373 -4.24 31.01 -27.04
N GLU A 374 -4.96 30.69 -28.12
CA GLU A 374 -6.42 30.91 -28.20
C GLU A 374 -7.24 29.73 -27.68
N ARG A 375 -7.17 29.48 -26.36
CA ARG A 375 -8.07 28.52 -25.69
C ARG A 375 -9.09 29.22 -24.80
N LYS A 376 -10.30 28.63 -24.70
CA LYS A 376 -11.48 29.16 -23.98
C LYS A 376 -11.26 29.68 -22.55
N LYS A 377 -10.22 29.24 -21.83
CA LYS A 377 -9.95 29.66 -20.44
C LYS A 377 -8.73 30.57 -20.33
N ALA A 378 -7.60 30.12 -20.86
CA ALA A 378 -6.33 30.85 -20.91
C ALA A 378 -5.40 30.13 -21.90
N ALA A 379 -4.29 30.76 -22.25
CA ALA A 379 -3.24 30.13 -23.05
C ALA A 379 -2.78 28.79 -22.43
N THR A 380 -2.34 27.86 -23.27
CA THR A 380 -2.01 26.50 -22.83
C THR A 380 -0.87 26.50 -21.82
N PHE A 381 0.20 27.26 -22.08
CA PHE A 381 1.33 27.40 -21.14
C PHE A 381 0.87 27.93 -19.78
N GLN A 382 -0.01 28.93 -19.74
CA GLN A 382 -0.52 29.51 -18.49
C GLN A 382 -1.29 28.48 -17.68
N GLN A 383 -2.21 27.75 -18.32
CA GLN A 383 -2.97 26.70 -17.63
C GLN A 383 -2.07 25.58 -17.10
N VAL A 384 -1.03 25.18 -17.85
CA VAL A 384 -0.07 24.16 -17.40
C VAL A 384 0.72 24.68 -16.19
N THR A 385 1.21 25.92 -16.26
CA THR A 385 1.95 26.57 -15.17
C THR A 385 1.09 26.66 -13.91
N ASP A 386 -0.15 27.15 -14.03
CA ASP A 386 -1.06 27.30 -12.89
C ASP A 386 -1.38 25.97 -12.22
N LEU A 387 -1.58 24.90 -12.99
CA LEU A 387 -1.84 23.56 -12.46
C LEU A 387 -0.62 22.97 -11.74
N CYS A 388 0.59 23.20 -12.26
CA CYS A 388 1.82 22.75 -11.62
C CYS A 388 2.11 23.55 -10.35
N LEU A 389 1.94 24.88 -10.39
CA LEU A 389 2.10 25.75 -9.22
C LEU A 389 1.05 25.44 -8.14
N ALA A 390 -0.18 25.09 -8.51
CA ALA A 390 -1.21 24.70 -7.56
C ALA A 390 -0.81 23.47 -6.72
N GLU A 391 -0.13 22.48 -7.30
CA GLU A 391 0.36 21.32 -6.55
C GLU A 391 1.46 21.68 -5.54
N ILE A 392 2.32 22.66 -5.87
CA ILE A 392 3.38 23.14 -4.98
C ILE A 392 2.81 24.09 -3.91
N ARG A 393 1.83 24.93 -4.26
CA ARG A 393 1.10 25.76 -3.30
C ARG A 393 0.35 24.90 -2.29
N LEU A 394 -0.27 23.81 -2.73
CA LEU A 394 -0.91 22.84 -1.83
C LEU A 394 0.10 22.22 -0.85
N LEU A 395 1.34 21.95 -1.28
CA LEU A 395 2.43 21.57 -0.38
C LEU A 395 2.72 22.67 0.66
N VAL A 396 2.83 23.93 0.23
CA VAL A 396 3.04 25.09 1.13
C VAL A 396 1.90 25.23 2.13
N ASP A 397 0.65 25.08 1.70
CA ASP A 397 -0.53 25.15 2.57
C ASP A 397 -0.51 24.07 3.64
N ARG A 398 -0.16 22.83 3.28
CA ARG A 398 0.02 21.73 4.26
C ARG A 398 1.13 22.03 5.26
N LEU A 399 2.23 22.62 4.81
CA LEU A 399 3.34 23.00 5.69
C LEU A 399 2.93 24.12 6.64
N ASN A 400 2.16 25.11 6.17
CA ASN A 400 1.63 26.17 7.03
C ASN A 400 0.71 25.61 8.12
N ILE A 401 -0.19 24.69 7.76
CA ILE A 401 -1.04 23.97 8.73
C ILE A 401 -0.17 23.19 9.73
N GLY A 402 0.88 22.50 9.26
CA GLY A 402 1.78 21.74 10.13
C GLY A 402 2.69 22.59 11.02
N LEU A 403 2.88 23.87 10.70
CA LEU A 403 3.64 24.84 11.48
C LEU A 403 2.77 25.60 12.49
N ASP A 404 1.44 25.60 12.31
CA ASP A 404 0.52 26.32 13.17
C ASP A 404 0.33 25.58 14.51
N PRO A 405 0.74 26.17 15.65
CA PRO A 405 0.57 25.56 16.97
C PRO A 405 -0.90 25.52 17.43
N THR A 406 -1.78 26.30 16.80
CA THR A 406 -3.21 26.38 17.13
C THR A 406 -4.06 25.38 16.35
N TYR A 407 -3.48 24.69 15.36
CA TYR A 407 -4.19 23.72 14.55
C TYR A 407 -4.57 22.49 15.39
N GLN A 408 -5.83 22.42 15.78
CA GLN A 408 -6.46 21.20 16.25
C GLN A 408 -7.06 20.51 15.01
N PRO A 409 -6.69 19.25 14.70
CA PRO A 409 -7.35 18.53 13.62
C PRO A 409 -8.82 18.49 13.97
N ALA A 410 -9.67 19.03 13.09
CA ALA A 410 -11.12 18.97 13.25
C ALA A 410 -11.45 17.49 13.51
N ALA A 411 -11.81 17.18 14.76
CA ALA A 411 -12.24 15.85 15.15
C ALA A 411 -13.27 15.43 14.12
N ALA A 412 -13.00 14.31 13.44
CA ALA A 412 -13.86 13.76 12.40
C ALA A 412 -15.30 13.86 12.89
N SER A 413 -16.03 14.80 12.30
CA SER A 413 -17.40 15.20 12.64
C SER A 413 -17.80 14.86 14.07
N ALA A 414 -17.69 15.85 14.94
CA ALA A 414 -18.62 16.00 16.04
C ALA A 414 -20.05 15.76 15.52
N VAL A 415 -20.53 14.52 15.57
CA VAL A 415 -21.86 14.29 16.12
C VAL A 415 -21.78 14.98 17.47
N PRO A 416 -22.62 15.97 17.77
CA PRO A 416 -22.72 16.46 19.13
C PRO A 416 -22.93 15.20 19.96
N GLN A 417 -21.96 14.82 20.79
CA GLN A 417 -22.31 14.00 21.93
C GLN A 417 -23.42 14.81 22.59
N PRO A 418 -24.66 14.32 22.67
CA PRO A 418 -25.55 14.91 23.63
C PRO A 418 -24.76 14.91 24.92
N THR A 419 -24.60 16.09 25.53
CA THR A 419 -24.31 16.20 26.96
C THR A 419 -25.00 15.02 27.62
N PRO A 420 -24.33 14.17 28.40
CA PRO A 420 -25.02 13.08 29.08
C PRO A 420 -26.16 13.76 29.83
N SER A 421 -27.38 13.62 29.31
CA SER A 421 -28.56 13.90 30.09
C SER A 421 -28.38 12.92 31.23
N VAL A 422 -28.17 13.49 32.41
CA VAL A 422 -28.37 12.73 33.64
C VAL A 422 -29.83 12.29 33.52
N ASP A 423 -30.05 11.08 33.00
CA ASP A 423 -31.28 10.36 33.22
C ASP A 423 -31.30 10.15 34.72
N LEU A 424 -31.88 11.14 35.41
CA LEU A 424 -32.44 10.94 36.72
C LEU A 424 -33.40 9.78 36.53
N VAL A 425 -32.94 8.58 36.91
CA VAL A 425 -33.77 7.38 37.02
C VAL A 425 -35.10 7.86 37.59
N PRO A 426 -36.25 7.65 36.91
CA PRO A 426 -37.53 8.04 37.46
C PRO A 426 -37.60 7.40 38.83
N GLN A 427 -37.89 8.20 39.85
CA GLN A 427 -37.89 7.77 41.24
C GLN A 427 -38.91 6.63 41.43
N ILE A 428 -38.49 5.37 41.24
CA ILE A 428 -39.35 4.16 41.36
C ILE A 428 -39.49 3.76 42.83
N SER A 429 -39.63 4.74 43.72
CA SER A 429 -40.02 4.48 45.09
C SER A 429 -40.74 5.69 45.64
N GLN A 430 -41.99 5.46 46.04
CA GLN A 430 -42.72 6.38 46.89
C GLN A 430 -41.86 6.72 48.13
N PRO A 431 -41.92 7.95 48.65
CA PRO A 431 -41.24 8.28 49.89
C PRO A 431 -41.71 7.31 50.97
N LEU A 432 -40.75 6.62 51.59
CA LEU A 432 -40.99 5.64 52.65
C LEU A 432 -41.73 6.38 53.76
N LYS A 433 -43.00 6.04 53.98
CA LYS A 433 -43.72 6.46 55.18
C LYS A 433 -42.96 5.92 56.38
N ASP A 434 -42.80 6.79 57.37
CA ASP A 434 -42.16 6.50 58.64
C ASP A 434 -42.67 5.18 59.25
N ASP A 435 -41.80 4.58 60.07
CA ASP A 435 -41.94 3.32 60.80
C ASP A 435 -41.54 2.04 60.04
N LYS A 436 -40.22 1.86 59.85
CA LYS A 436 -39.45 0.73 60.42
C LYS A 436 -37.98 0.74 59.95
N GLN A 437 -37.08 0.76 60.92
CA GLN A 437 -35.62 0.71 60.74
C GLN A 437 -35.18 -0.70 60.33
N VAL A 438 -35.03 -0.98 59.04
CA VAL A 438 -34.48 -2.26 58.54
C VAL A 438 -32.97 -2.10 58.35
N VAL A 439 -32.20 -2.41 59.38
CA VAL A 439 -30.74 -2.54 59.29
C VAL A 439 -30.42 -3.92 58.73
N ALA A 440 -30.23 -4.03 57.41
CA ALA A 440 -29.59 -5.19 56.81
C ALA A 440 -28.06 -5.00 56.85
N LEU A 441 -27.35 -5.91 57.52
CA LEU A 441 -25.89 -6.01 57.42
C LEU A 441 -25.52 -6.46 56.00
N PRO A 442 -24.56 -5.81 55.32
CA PRO A 442 -24.16 -6.21 53.97
C PRO A 442 -23.49 -7.60 53.99
N PRO A 443 -23.67 -8.41 52.93
CA PRO A 443 -23.07 -9.74 52.83
C PRO A 443 -21.54 -9.66 52.78
N LYS A 444 -20.88 -10.69 53.33
CA LYS A 444 -19.41 -10.77 53.42
C LYS A 444 -18.82 -10.94 52.01
N PRO A 445 -17.85 -10.09 51.60
CA PRO A 445 -17.30 -10.11 50.24
C PRO A 445 -16.44 -11.35 50.00
N ASN A 446 -16.56 -11.95 48.81
CA ASN A 446 -15.81 -13.14 48.39
C ASN A 446 -14.83 -12.87 47.23
N THR A 447 -14.89 -11.69 46.60
CA THR A 447 -13.99 -11.31 45.51
C THR A 447 -13.15 -10.07 45.85
N ARG A 448 -11.96 -9.96 45.24
CA ARG A 448 -11.03 -8.83 45.47
C ARG A 448 -11.64 -7.46 45.11
N TRP A 449 -12.59 -7.43 44.17
CA TRP A 449 -13.33 -6.23 43.81
C TRP A 449 -14.36 -5.83 44.86
N GLU A 450 -15.10 -6.79 45.42
CA GLU A 450 -16.06 -6.54 46.51
C GLU A 450 -15.35 -6.09 47.79
N HIS A 451 -14.13 -6.54 48.06
CA HIS A 451 -13.32 -6.03 49.17
C HIS A 451 -12.94 -4.56 49.00
N PHE A 452 -12.65 -4.13 47.77
CA PHE A 452 -12.36 -2.73 47.46
C PHE A 452 -13.62 -1.88 47.61
N GLU A 453 -14.74 -2.34 47.09
CA GLU A 453 -16.05 -1.70 47.22
C GLU A 453 -16.46 -1.55 48.70
N ALA A 454 -16.32 -2.61 49.48
CA ALA A 454 -16.57 -2.60 50.92
C ALA A 454 -15.69 -1.58 51.66
N ALA A 455 -14.40 -1.51 51.32
CA ALA A 455 -13.49 -0.51 51.90
C ALA A 455 -13.88 0.93 51.52
N THR A 456 -14.27 1.19 50.27
CA THR A 456 -14.75 2.51 49.84
C THR A 456 -16.08 2.90 50.48
N SER A 457 -17.00 1.94 50.66
CA SER A 457 -18.29 2.16 51.33
C SER A 457 -18.13 2.45 52.83
N GLY A 458 -17.13 1.86 53.49
CA GLY A 458 -16.81 2.13 54.90
C GLY A 458 -16.28 3.55 55.11
N ILE A 459 -15.51 4.06 54.16
CA ILE A 459 -15.01 5.46 54.15
C ILE A 459 -16.16 6.44 53.90
N ALA A 460 -17.07 6.12 52.97
CA ALA A 460 -18.24 6.95 52.70
C ALA A 460 -19.20 7.04 53.91
N LYS A 461 -19.43 5.93 54.62
CA LYS A 461 -20.27 5.90 55.84
C LYS A 461 -19.70 6.71 57.01
N LEU A 462 -18.38 6.79 57.13
CA LEU A 462 -17.72 7.63 58.14
C LEU A 462 -17.94 9.14 57.88
N HIS A 463 -18.28 9.52 56.65
CA HIS A 463 -18.46 10.91 56.22
C HIS A 463 -19.93 11.40 56.28
N SER A 464 -20.91 10.49 56.29
CA SER A 464 -22.34 10.84 56.28
C SER A 464 -22.92 11.16 57.67
N SER A 465 -22.12 11.09 58.74
CA SER A 465 -22.57 11.32 60.12
C SER A 465 -22.19 12.75 60.57
N PRO A 466 -23.14 13.66 60.85
CA PRO A 466 -22.87 15.08 61.14
C PRO A 466 -21.95 15.37 62.35
N GLY A 467 -21.71 14.39 63.24
CA GLY A 467 -20.91 14.56 64.46
C GLY A 467 -19.45 14.13 64.39
N ASN A 468 -18.99 13.48 63.31
CA ASN A 468 -17.65 12.85 63.26
C ASN A 468 -16.58 13.65 62.48
N SER A 469 -16.94 14.80 61.90
CA SER A 469 -16.01 15.67 61.16
C SER A 469 -15.02 16.44 62.05
N GLN A 470 -15.17 16.39 63.38
CA GLN A 470 -14.33 17.14 64.35
C GLN A 470 -13.25 16.30 65.06
N GLN A 471 -13.19 14.97 64.89
CA GLN A 471 -12.15 14.15 65.53
C GLN A 471 -10.82 14.19 64.75
N ALA A 472 -9.74 14.62 65.42
CA ALA A 472 -8.38 14.72 64.86
C ALA A 472 -7.87 13.41 64.23
N TYR A 473 -8.27 12.26 64.79
CA TYR A 473 -7.93 10.93 64.30
C TYR A 473 -8.50 10.64 62.90
N GLY A 474 -9.71 11.15 62.60
CA GLY A 474 -10.33 11.02 61.29
C GLY A 474 -9.59 11.81 60.21
N ARG A 475 -9.15 13.04 60.54
CA ARG A 475 -8.32 13.86 59.64
C ARG A 475 -6.95 13.23 59.39
N GLU A 476 -6.32 12.66 60.42
CA GLU A 476 -5.02 12.00 60.27
C GLU A 476 -5.13 10.70 59.46
N ALA A 477 -6.17 9.89 59.68
CA ALA A 477 -6.44 8.70 58.87
C ALA A 477 -6.73 9.05 57.40
N ILE A 478 -7.47 10.13 57.13
CA ILE A 478 -7.73 10.65 55.78
C ILE A 478 -6.43 11.16 55.15
N HIS A 479 -5.63 11.94 55.88
CA HIS A 479 -4.35 12.45 55.37
C HIS A 479 -3.36 11.31 55.08
N ARG A 480 -3.33 10.28 55.93
CA ARG A 480 -2.51 9.07 55.73
C ARG A 480 -3.03 8.21 54.57
N GLY A 481 -4.34 8.12 54.40
CA GLY A 481 -4.98 7.44 53.26
C GLY A 481 -4.74 8.16 51.95
N MET A 482 -4.87 9.49 51.92
CA MET A 482 -4.62 10.35 50.77
C MET A 482 -3.12 10.36 50.40
N LYS A 483 -2.22 10.40 51.39
CA LYS A 483 -0.77 10.25 51.17
C LYS A 483 -0.41 8.87 50.61
N LYS A 484 -0.98 7.77 51.13
CA LYS A 484 -0.79 6.43 50.58
C LYS A 484 -1.40 6.26 49.19
N ALA A 485 -2.53 6.90 48.91
CA ALA A 485 -3.15 6.91 47.58
C ALA A 485 -2.30 7.71 46.58
N GLN A 486 -1.69 8.81 47.01
CA GLN A 486 -0.79 9.63 46.20
C GLN A 486 0.56 8.93 45.97
N GLU A 487 1.14 8.31 46.99
CA GLU A 487 2.33 7.45 46.86
C GLU A 487 2.03 6.23 45.97
N GLY A 488 0.86 5.60 46.12
CA GLY A 488 0.40 4.50 45.27
C GLY A 488 0.15 4.92 43.82
N ALA A 489 -0.38 6.12 43.60
CA ALA A 489 -0.55 6.70 42.26
C ALA A 489 0.81 7.01 41.60
N GLN A 490 1.75 7.59 42.34
CA GLN A 490 3.12 7.85 41.85
C GLN A 490 3.89 6.55 41.58
N GLN A 491 3.70 5.52 42.41
CA GLN A 491 4.30 4.22 42.22
C GLN A 491 3.65 3.46 41.05
N ALA A 492 2.34 3.57 40.86
CA ALA A 492 1.64 3.04 39.69
C ALA A 492 2.04 3.78 38.41
N GLU A 493 2.26 5.09 38.45
CA GLU A 493 2.71 5.90 37.32
C GLU A 493 4.16 5.57 36.93
N SER A 494 5.06 5.39 37.90
CA SER A 494 6.44 4.94 37.65
C SER A 494 6.51 3.48 37.15
N ALA A 495 5.67 2.59 37.67
CA ALA A 495 5.55 1.23 37.17
C ALA A 495 4.93 1.18 35.75
N ALA A 496 3.91 2.00 35.49
CA ALA A 496 3.25 2.11 34.18
C ALA A 496 4.16 2.75 33.13
N SER A 497 4.93 3.77 33.49
CA SER A 497 5.95 4.36 32.60
C SER A 497 7.09 3.37 32.31
N THR A 498 7.52 2.58 33.30
CA THR A 498 8.51 1.51 33.09
C THR A 498 7.96 0.37 32.24
N ALA A 499 6.70 -0.04 32.44
CA ALA A 499 6.05 -1.08 31.65
C ALA A 499 5.79 -0.61 30.21
N SER A 500 5.29 0.62 30.02
CA SER A 500 5.06 1.19 28.70
C SER A 500 6.35 1.38 27.91
N THR A 501 7.44 1.83 28.54
CA THR A 501 8.75 1.94 27.88
C THR A 501 9.32 0.58 27.48
N LYS A 502 9.12 -0.47 28.29
CA LYS A 502 9.47 -1.86 27.96
C LYS A 502 8.64 -2.40 26.79
N ILE A 503 7.32 -2.20 26.82
CA ILE A 503 6.41 -2.59 25.72
C ILE A 503 6.80 -1.86 24.44
N LEU A 504 7.13 -0.57 24.50
CA LEU A 504 7.55 0.23 23.34
C LEU A 504 8.92 -0.18 22.76
N SER A 505 9.83 -0.76 23.57
CA SER A 505 11.05 -1.41 23.04
C SER A 505 10.81 -2.77 22.42
N SER A 506 9.68 -3.41 22.68
CA SER A 506 9.40 -4.72 22.10
C SER A 506 9.05 -4.59 20.61
N PRO A 507 9.20 -5.65 19.81
CA PRO A 507 8.73 -5.69 18.43
C PRO A 507 7.24 -5.34 18.28
N PHE A 508 6.43 -5.55 19.32
CA PHE A 508 5.02 -5.19 19.35
C PHE A 508 4.80 -3.68 19.54
N GLY A 509 5.62 -3.04 20.39
CA GLY A 509 5.62 -1.60 20.62
C GLY A 509 5.88 -0.77 19.36
N TYR A 510 6.65 -1.33 18.42
CA TYR A 510 6.94 -0.74 17.13
C TYR A 510 5.71 -0.40 16.28
N VAL A 511 4.60 -1.10 16.50
CA VAL A 511 3.35 -0.86 15.76
C VAL A 511 2.67 0.43 16.25
N PHE A 512 2.88 0.79 17.52
CA PHE A 512 2.27 1.94 18.19
C PHE A 512 3.18 3.18 18.25
N SER A 513 4.44 3.07 17.83
CA SER A 513 5.38 4.19 17.88
C SER A 513 5.03 5.31 16.90
N HIS A 514 5.24 6.56 17.34
CA HIS A 514 5.03 7.77 16.55
C HIS A 514 6.33 8.14 15.83
N SER A 515 6.54 7.61 14.63
CA SER A 515 7.79 7.84 13.93
C SER A 515 7.87 9.23 13.28
N LEU A 516 8.97 9.96 13.50
CA LEU A 516 9.23 11.26 12.85
C LEU A 516 9.17 11.17 11.32
N PRO A 517 9.75 10.13 10.66
CA PRO A 517 9.65 9.99 9.21
C PRO A 517 8.21 9.88 8.70
N ARG A 518 7.30 9.20 9.43
CA ARG A 518 5.89 9.14 9.03
C ARG A 518 5.20 10.48 9.19
N ARG A 519 5.42 11.19 10.29
CA ARG A 519 4.84 12.51 10.53
C ARG A 519 5.29 13.51 9.46
N ALA A 520 6.59 13.52 9.14
CA ALA A 520 7.15 14.37 8.10
C ALA A 520 6.56 14.03 6.71
N LYS A 521 6.50 12.74 6.36
CA LYS A 521 5.89 12.29 5.10
C LYS A 521 4.42 12.71 5.01
N LEU A 522 3.65 12.49 6.07
CA LEU A 522 2.21 12.77 6.13
C LEU A 522 1.90 14.22 5.76
N VAL A 523 2.67 15.17 6.30
CA VAL A 523 2.47 16.61 6.06
C VAL A 523 3.05 17.04 4.71
N VAL A 524 4.30 16.67 4.41
CA VAL A 524 4.99 17.09 3.19
C VAL A 524 4.37 16.45 1.95
N LEU A 525 4.22 15.12 1.95
CA LEU A 525 3.80 14.34 0.79
C LEU A 525 2.28 14.12 0.73
N GLY A 526 1.56 14.38 1.82
CA GLY A 526 0.10 14.30 1.90
C GLY A 526 -0.46 12.91 2.21
N ALA A 527 -1.73 12.87 2.65
CA ALA A 527 -2.49 11.67 2.97
C ALA A 527 -3.77 11.60 2.11
N PRO A 528 -4.32 10.40 1.81
CA PRO A 528 -3.94 9.06 2.30
C PRO A 528 -2.78 8.40 1.53
N PHE A 529 -2.49 8.86 0.31
CA PHE A 529 -1.40 8.35 -0.54
C PHE A 529 -0.36 9.44 -0.80
N SER A 530 0.91 9.03 -0.90
CA SER A 530 2.03 9.92 -1.16
C SER A 530 1.94 10.60 -2.54
N ARG A 531 2.02 11.93 -2.55
CA ARG A 531 1.97 12.76 -3.77
C ARG A 531 3.37 13.13 -4.30
N ILE A 532 4.40 12.37 -3.94
CA ILE A 532 5.80 12.66 -4.33
C ILE A 532 5.99 12.75 -5.84
N SER A 533 5.39 11.83 -6.61
CA SER A 533 5.49 11.82 -8.06
C SER A 533 4.82 13.06 -8.69
N LEU A 534 3.65 13.45 -8.17
CA LEU A 534 2.95 14.65 -8.62
C LEU A 534 3.79 15.91 -8.41
N ILE A 535 4.33 16.09 -7.19
CA ILE A 535 5.12 17.27 -6.83
C ILE A 535 6.41 17.33 -7.66
N CYS A 536 7.20 16.26 -7.70
CA CYS A 536 8.46 16.25 -8.45
C CYS A 536 8.27 16.37 -9.96
N ASN A 537 7.23 15.74 -10.53
CA ASN A 537 6.93 15.87 -11.95
C ASN A 537 6.41 17.27 -12.30
N ALA A 538 5.65 17.91 -11.42
CA ALA A 538 5.23 19.31 -11.57
C ALA A 538 6.43 20.28 -11.54
N ILE A 539 7.35 20.10 -10.58
CA ILE A 539 8.59 20.89 -10.49
C ILE A 539 9.43 20.70 -11.74
N THR A 540 9.65 19.45 -12.16
CA THR A 540 10.42 19.12 -13.37
C THR A 540 9.80 19.75 -14.61
N ALA A 541 8.49 19.66 -14.77
CA ALA A 541 7.78 20.27 -15.89
C ALA A 541 7.94 21.80 -15.91
N LEU A 542 7.75 22.47 -14.77
CA LEU A 542 7.91 23.92 -14.66
C LEU A 542 9.35 24.37 -14.95
N THR A 543 10.35 23.70 -14.38
CA THR A 543 11.75 24.05 -14.61
C THR A 543 12.12 23.86 -16.07
N ASN A 544 11.78 22.72 -16.66
CA ASN A 544 12.12 22.45 -18.06
C ASN A 544 11.41 23.44 -18.99
N LEU A 545 10.12 23.75 -18.75
CA LEU A 545 9.41 24.77 -19.54
C LEU A 545 10.01 26.16 -19.38
N ALA A 546 10.47 26.54 -18.18
CA ALA A 546 11.13 27.82 -17.99
C ALA A 546 12.48 27.87 -18.73
N VAL A 547 13.34 26.88 -18.53
CA VAL A 547 14.67 26.87 -19.16
C VAL A 547 14.57 26.85 -20.69
N PHE A 548 13.69 26.02 -21.24
CA PHE A 548 13.52 25.93 -22.70
C PHE A 548 12.75 27.10 -23.31
N SER A 549 12.01 27.90 -22.53
CA SER A 549 11.28 29.03 -23.10
C SER A 549 12.21 30.08 -23.71
N ILE A 550 13.44 30.21 -23.23
CA ILE A 550 14.42 31.17 -23.78
C ILE A 550 14.70 30.89 -25.27
N ALA A 551 14.71 29.62 -25.67
CA ALA A 551 15.01 29.21 -27.05
C ALA A 551 13.76 28.83 -27.86
N GLU A 552 12.71 28.33 -27.22
CA GLU A 552 11.56 27.71 -27.90
C GLU A 552 10.27 28.54 -27.87
N ASP A 553 10.17 29.55 -26.99
CA ASP A 553 9.03 30.46 -26.95
C ASP A 553 9.22 31.60 -27.96
N ALA A 554 8.72 31.42 -29.18
CA ALA A 554 8.83 32.41 -30.26
C ALA A 554 8.14 33.75 -29.94
N ILE A 555 7.14 33.75 -29.06
CA ILE A 555 6.36 34.95 -28.69
C ILE A 555 6.95 35.59 -27.44
N GLY A 556 7.69 34.81 -26.65
CA GLY A 556 8.38 35.27 -25.46
C GLY A 556 7.43 35.70 -24.35
N ARG A 557 6.29 35.03 -24.13
CA ARG A 557 5.33 35.35 -23.04
C ARG A 557 5.52 34.51 -21.79
N PHE A 558 6.26 33.41 -21.86
CA PHE A 558 6.48 32.54 -20.72
C PHE A 558 7.22 33.25 -19.56
N HIS A 559 7.98 34.31 -19.86
CA HIS A 559 8.72 35.09 -18.87
C HIS A 559 7.82 35.69 -17.77
N GLU A 560 6.55 36.00 -18.07
CA GLU A 560 5.56 36.51 -17.11
C GLU A 560 5.33 35.53 -15.94
N SER A 561 5.47 34.23 -16.19
CA SER A 561 5.28 33.17 -15.20
C SER A 561 6.53 32.91 -14.34
N VAL A 562 7.72 33.32 -14.79
CA VAL A 562 9.00 32.99 -14.14
C VAL A 562 9.09 33.55 -12.70
N PRO A 563 8.72 34.82 -12.41
CA PRO A 563 8.72 35.34 -11.04
C PRO A 563 7.84 34.51 -10.09
N ALA A 564 6.67 34.06 -10.56
CA ALA A 564 5.76 33.25 -9.75
C ALA A 564 6.37 31.87 -9.44
N ILE A 565 7.08 31.27 -10.39
CA ILE A 565 7.80 29.99 -10.20
C ILE A 565 8.89 30.16 -9.15
N VAL A 566 9.77 31.16 -9.30
CA VAL A 566 10.87 31.43 -8.36
C VAL A 566 10.34 31.67 -6.95
N ARG A 567 9.36 32.56 -6.78
CA ARG A 567 8.74 32.85 -5.46
C ARG A 567 8.15 31.60 -4.82
N THR A 568 7.41 30.79 -5.59
CA THR A 568 6.75 29.58 -5.07
C THR A 568 7.77 28.51 -4.67
N PHE A 569 8.84 28.32 -5.45
CA PHE A 569 9.89 27.35 -5.14
C PHE A 569 10.67 27.76 -3.88
N THR A 570 11.08 29.02 -3.80
CA THR A 570 11.77 29.58 -2.62
C THR A 570 10.90 29.46 -1.37
N ALA A 571 9.62 29.82 -1.46
CA ALA A 571 8.69 29.68 -0.34
C ALA A 571 8.54 28.21 0.11
N ALA A 572 8.43 27.27 -0.83
CA ALA A 572 8.34 25.85 -0.52
C ALA A 572 9.59 25.32 0.19
N ILE A 573 10.80 25.65 -0.30
CA ILE A 573 12.07 25.24 0.33
C ILE A 573 12.15 25.78 1.76
N ASN A 574 11.94 27.09 1.94
CA ASN A 574 12.04 27.73 3.25
C ASN A 574 11.03 27.17 4.25
N LYS A 575 9.79 26.91 3.82
CA LYS A 575 8.74 26.32 4.67
C LYS A 575 9.03 24.86 5.01
N MET A 576 9.59 24.09 4.07
CA MET A 576 10.05 22.72 4.34
C MET A 576 11.18 22.72 5.37
N ASP A 577 12.16 23.61 5.23
CA ASP A 577 13.26 23.75 6.19
C ASP A 577 12.77 24.17 7.57
N ALA A 578 11.89 25.17 7.64
CA ALA A 578 11.27 25.60 8.90
C ALA A 578 10.47 24.48 9.57
N TYR A 579 9.68 23.72 8.79
CA TYR A 579 8.91 22.59 9.30
C TYR A 579 9.83 21.48 9.80
N MET A 580 10.83 21.06 9.02
CA MET A 580 11.76 20.01 9.45
C MET A 580 12.58 20.44 10.69
N ALA A 581 12.89 21.73 10.82
CA ALA A 581 13.53 22.28 12.01
C ALA A 581 12.61 22.20 13.24
N SER A 582 11.32 22.53 13.11
CA SER A 582 10.34 22.52 14.20
C SER A 582 9.97 21.12 14.69
N LEU A 583 10.18 20.08 13.87
CA LEU A 583 9.91 18.71 14.26
C LEU A 583 10.78 18.25 15.43
N GLN A 584 10.13 17.97 16.56
CA GLN A 584 10.72 17.26 17.69
C GLN A 584 10.55 15.74 17.53
N VAL A 585 11.58 14.98 17.90
CA VAL A 585 11.52 13.51 17.92
C VAL A 585 10.64 13.09 19.08
N HIS A 586 9.60 12.31 18.81
CA HIS A 586 8.72 11.80 19.87
C HIS A 586 9.46 10.75 20.69
N TRP A 587 9.25 10.73 22.01
CA TRP A 587 9.94 9.80 22.93
C TRP A 587 9.68 8.32 22.61
N SER A 588 8.58 7.99 21.92
CA SER A 588 8.27 6.62 21.49
C SER A 588 9.00 6.16 20.22
N ASP A 589 9.71 7.06 19.51
CA ASP A 589 10.43 6.76 18.28
C ASP A 589 11.90 6.36 18.54
N LYS A 590 12.09 5.15 19.07
CA LYS A 590 13.41 4.61 19.40
C LYS A 590 14.32 4.46 18.17
N ASP A 591 13.75 4.14 17.00
CA ASP A 591 14.49 3.99 15.74
C ASP A 591 15.16 5.29 15.30
N THR A 592 14.46 6.42 15.43
CA THR A 592 15.02 7.73 15.09
C THR A 592 15.98 8.21 16.17
N LEU A 593 15.70 7.95 17.45
CA LEU A 593 16.61 8.32 18.56
C LEU A 593 17.95 7.57 18.49
N ALA A 594 17.96 6.33 18.01
CA ALA A 594 19.16 5.52 17.83
C ALA A 594 20.11 6.05 16.74
N LYS A 595 19.63 6.91 15.83
CA LYS A 595 20.45 7.48 14.75
C LYS A 595 21.32 8.64 15.25
N PRO A 596 22.47 8.91 14.59
CA PRO A 596 23.29 10.10 14.86
C PRO A 596 22.48 11.39 14.70
N GLU A 597 22.75 12.40 15.52
CA GLU A 597 21.91 13.62 15.63
C GLU A 597 21.68 14.34 14.29
N GLY A 598 22.70 14.40 13.44
CA GLY A 598 22.63 15.01 12.10
C GLY A 598 21.75 14.25 11.09
N GLU A 599 21.48 12.97 11.34
CA GLU A 599 20.66 12.12 10.48
C GLU A 599 19.25 11.88 11.04
N ARG A 600 19.00 12.18 12.32
CA ARG A 600 17.68 11.97 12.96
C ARG A 600 16.55 12.66 12.21
N LYS A 601 16.81 13.86 11.67
CA LYS A 601 15.82 14.69 10.96
C LYS A 601 15.83 14.47 9.44
N ARG A 602 16.72 13.63 8.89
CA ARG A 602 16.80 13.37 7.45
C ARG A 602 15.79 12.30 7.04
N VAL A 603 14.84 12.66 6.18
CA VAL A 603 13.83 11.76 5.64
C VAL A 603 14.00 11.69 4.13
N ALA A 604 14.40 10.54 3.60
CA ALA A 604 14.81 10.37 2.20
C ALA A 604 13.78 10.90 1.18
N GLU A 605 12.49 10.63 1.36
CA GLU A 605 11.45 11.09 0.44
C GLU A 605 11.16 12.60 0.54
N VAL A 606 11.40 13.22 1.70
CA VAL A 606 11.29 14.68 1.88
C VAL A 606 12.50 15.37 1.25
N GLU A 607 13.69 14.83 1.48
CA GLU A 607 14.92 15.30 0.83
C GLU A 607 14.83 15.16 -0.69
N GLN A 608 14.22 14.09 -1.21
CA GLN A 608 14.00 13.95 -2.65
C GLN A 608 13.17 15.10 -3.25
N VAL A 609 12.10 15.54 -2.56
CA VAL A 609 11.31 16.71 -3.00
C VAL A 609 12.12 17.99 -2.89
N LYS A 610 12.86 18.15 -1.80
CA LYS A 610 13.71 19.31 -1.55
C LYS A 610 14.81 19.45 -2.60
N ASP A 611 15.49 18.36 -2.93
CA ASP A 611 16.51 18.31 -3.97
C ASP A 611 15.91 18.62 -5.35
N CYS A 612 14.70 18.12 -5.63
CA CYS A 612 13.97 18.45 -6.85
C CYS A 612 13.69 19.96 -6.93
N LEU A 613 13.18 20.57 -5.85
CA LEU A 613 12.95 22.02 -5.76
C LEU A 613 14.25 22.82 -5.92
N ARG A 614 15.31 22.44 -5.23
CA ARG A 614 16.61 23.13 -5.26
C ARG A 614 17.25 23.10 -6.65
N LYS A 615 17.29 21.92 -7.28
CA LYS A 615 17.76 21.77 -8.67
C LYS A 615 16.89 22.59 -9.62
N GLY A 616 15.58 22.53 -9.43
CA GLY A 616 14.63 23.29 -10.21
C GLY A 616 14.87 24.80 -10.14
N LEU A 617 15.02 25.32 -8.92
CA LEU A 617 15.28 26.72 -8.64
C LEU A 617 16.65 27.16 -9.17
N HIS A 618 17.69 26.35 -8.95
CA HIS A 618 19.03 26.61 -9.47
C HIS A 618 19.06 26.73 -10.99
N ASN A 619 18.38 25.82 -11.70
CA ASN A 619 18.35 25.84 -13.17
C ASN A 619 17.59 27.05 -13.72
N VAL A 620 16.47 27.44 -13.09
CA VAL A 620 15.71 28.63 -13.49
C VAL A 620 16.51 29.90 -13.22
N LEU A 621 17.10 30.04 -12.02
CA LEU A 621 17.92 31.21 -11.68
C LEU A 621 19.12 31.33 -12.62
N GLY A 622 19.85 30.23 -12.86
CA GLY A 622 21.01 30.25 -13.76
C GLY A 622 20.67 30.61 -15.21
N SER A 623 19.46 30.28 -15.67
CA SER A 623 19.04 30.61 -17.04
C SER A 623 18.50 32.03 -17.18
N PHE A 624 17.89 32.59 -16.12
CA PHE A 624 17.23 33.89 -16.18
C PHE A 624 17.93 35.01 -15.41
N GLU A 625 19.06 34.76 -14.73
CA GLU A 625 19.71 35.69 -13.80
C GLU A 625 19.80 37.13 -14.31
N GLN A 626 20.22 37.31 -15.57
CA GLN A 626 20.39 38.61 -16.21
C GLN A 626 19.06 39.35 -16.45
N TYR A 627 17.95 38.63 -16.54
CA TYR A 627 16.63 39.16 -16.89
C TYR A 627 15.72 39.35 -15.65
N LEU A 628 16.06 38.76 -14.49
CA LEU A 628 15.18 38.74 -13.31
C LEU A 628 14.81 40.14 -12.79
N SER A 629 15.74 41.10 -12.88
CA SER A 629 15.48 42.48 -12.45
C SER A 629 14.43 43.19 -13.34
N GLY A 630 14.42 42.89 -14.65
CA GLY A 630 13.44 43.44 -15.59
C GLY A 630 12.05 42.78 -15.48
N MET A 631 11.96 41.60 -14.88
CA MET A 631 10.73 40.83 -14.71
C MET A 631 9.99 41.13 -13.39
N GLY A 632 10.35 42.21 -12.69
CA GLY A 632 9.65 42.65 -11.47
C GLY A 632 9.99 41.83 -10.22
N MET A 633 11.20 41.25 -10.16
CA MET A 633 11.75 40.71 -8.91
C MET A 633 12.77 41.66 -8.30
N SER A 634 12.71 41.84 -6.99
CA SER A 634 13.68 42.65 -6.27
C SER A 634 15.03 41.93 -6.10
N ARG A 635 16.13 42.68 -5.94
CA ARG A 635 17.46 42.09 -5.67
C ARG A 635 17.49 41.25 -4.40
N LEU A 636 16.68 41.61 -3.39
CA LEU A 636 16.53 40.84 -2.16
C LEU A 636 15.86 39.49 -2.42
N GLU A 637 14.75 39.47 -3.16
CA GLU A 637 14.08 38.22 -3.56
C GLU A 637 15.01 37.29 -4.35
N VAL A 638 15.83 37.84 -5.25
CA VAL A 638 16.84 37.08 -6.02
C VAL A 638 17.91 36.50 -5.09
N SER A 639 18.46 37.30 -4.18
CA SER A 639 19.46 36.83 -3.21
C SER A 639 18.91 35.73 -2.30
N ASP A 640 17.68 35.86 -1.83
CA ASP A 640 17.05 34.85 -1.00
C ASP A 640 16.73 33.57 -1.77
N ALA A 641 16.33 33.68 -3.04
CA ALA A 641 16.18 32.53 -3.93
C ALA A 641 17.52 31.82 -4.19
N GLN A 642 18.61 32.57 -4.38
CA GLN A 642 19.96 32.01 -4.53
C GLN A 642 20.40 31.27 -3.26
N LYS A 643 20.14 31.83 -2.07
CA LYS A 643 20.42 31.15 -0.79
C LYS A 643 19.61 29.86 -0.64
N ALA A 644 18.33 29.87 -1.00
CA ALA A 644 17.47 28.68 -0.93
C ALA A 644 17.90 27.58 -1.94
N ALA A 645 18.40 27.99 -3.11
CA ALA A 645 18.93 27.08 -4.13
C ALA A 645 20.30 26.50 -3.76
N ALA A 646 21.10 27.22 -2.97
CA ALA A 646 22.40 26.76 -2.54
C ALA A 646 22.26 25.45 -1.73
N VAL A 647 22.88 24.39 -2.23
CA VAL A 647 23.04 23.16 -1.47
C VAL A 647 23.92 23.52 -0.28
N ALA A 648 23.43 23.30 0.94
CA ALA A 648 24.27 23.29 2.13
C ALA A 648 25.30 22.15 1.98
N ARG A 649 26.39 22.42 1.26
CA ARG A 649 27.59 21.59 1.30
C ARG A 649 28.09 21.68 2.72
N GLN A 650 27.78 20.68 3.53
CA GLN A 650 28.60 20.43 4.71
C GLN A 650 30.02 20.20 4.21
N PRO A 651 31.05 20.86 4.78
CA PRO A 651 32.41 20.64 4.35
C PRO A 651 32.74 19.17 4.58
N GLU A 652 32.97 18.43 3.49
CA GLU A 652 33.76 17.20 3.56
C GLU A 652 35.07 17.61 4.22
N MET A 653 35.30 17.14 5.44
CA MET A 653 36.60 17.25 6.07
C MET A 653 37.59 16.60 5.10
N MET A 654 38.44 17.44 4.51
CA MET A 654 39.62 17.01 3.80
C MET A 654 40.39 16.09 4.75
N GLN A 655 40.29 14.78 4.53
CA GLN A 655 41.29 13.85 5.05
C GLN A 655 42.60 14.25 4.35
N ALA A 656 43.46 14.94 5.11
CA ALA A 656 44.82 15.17 4.72
C ALA A 656 45.47 13.81 4.36
N PRO A 657 46.25 13.73 3.28
CA PRO A 657 46.96 12.50 2.96
C PRO A 657 47.97 12.25 4.08
N ALA A 658 47.83 11.12 4.77
CA ALA A 658 48.88 10.60 5.62
C ALA A 658 50.11 10.37 4.73
N ALA A 659 51.14 11.18 4.97
CA ALA A 659 52.47 10.96 4.41
C ALA A 659 53.04 9.64 4.94
N ARG A 660 53.88 9.05 4.09
CA ARG A 660 54.56 7.74 4.21
C ARG A 660 55.14 7.43 5.58
#